data_AF-A0A7J0G802-F1
#
_entry.id   AF-A0A7J0G802-F1
#
_cell.length_a   1.000
_cell.length_b   1.000
_cell.length_c   1.000
_cell.angle_alpha   90.00
_cell.angle_beta   90.00
_cell.angle_gamma   90.00
#
_symmetry.space_group_name_H-M   'P 1'
#
loop_
_entity.id
_entity.type
_entity.pdbx_description
1 polymer ?
#
loop_
_entity_poly.entity_id
_entity_poly.type
_entity_poly.pdbx_seq_one_letter_code
_entity_poly.pdbx_strand_id
1 'polypeptide(L)'
;MRTHFPQFVLCLLPIFLGFAAVSAVTEKEILLQFKANISIDPYNSMSSWDLSRDPCRGYIGVFCNSDGNVVKIVLWNTSLGGALSPALSGLKSLRILTLFGNRFAGNIPSGYADIGTLWKINLSSNALSGSIPEFIGIDLSFNNLSGGFPSRVCDIPGLLFLSVRSNVLTGSVQEQVSGCRSLELLDLGTNLFSRLAPFELLGLTNLTYFNVSSNGFEGEIPDIQTCSDRLVVFDASKNRFYGKIPLSITKCNTLKVLDLGFNRLNGSVPNKLADLKSLWIIRLGNNLIDGTIPEEFGSIEYLRVLDLHNLNLVGTIPEDISKCRFLLELDLSDNALKGEIPHTLYNMSLLEILDLHGNRLNGSIPSSLSSLSRIKVLDLSNNSLSGSIPDSLGNLKNLTYFNLSYNQLSGTIPSAVQHFGFFAFFHNPGLCGAPLDASCSGNGMTPTSRNPKFSVSAIVAIVAAAVIVTGVCVIIIVNMKVRRRRENKTMVVESTSLALSESNLIIGKLVLFSKSLPSKYEDWEAGTKALLNKECLIGGGSIGTGKFQHPNLVAFQGYYWSSSMQLMLSEFIPNGNLYDNLHRLDFPGNSTGVGNSELNWSRRFKIALGTARALVYLDHDCKPPVLHLNIKSSNILLDENYEAKLSDYGMGKLLPLLDNYGLTKSHNAVGYIAPELGQSLKLTDKYDGYGFGVILLELVTRRKPVESSVANKVVVSCEYVRGLIESGTASDCFDRSLRGFAEDELIQVMKLGLICTSETPSRRPSMGEIVQILESIPTGLEQQ
;
A
#
# COMPACT_ATOMS: atom_id res chain seq x y z
N MET A 1 54.06 76.79 -52.67
CA MET A 1 55.42 76.77 -52.09
C MET A 1 55.77 75.33 -51.72
N ARG A 2 57.07 75.03 -51.76
CA ARG A 2 57.74 73.73 -51.92
C ARG A 2 57.62 72.73 -50.73
N THR A 3 57.64 71.43 -51.07
CA THR A 3 58.40 70.27 -50.47
C THR A 3 58.15 69.84 -49.01
N HIS A 4 58.17 68.58 -48.52
CA HIS A 4 58.64 67.23 -48.92
C HIS A 4 57.99 66.14 -48.00
N PHE A 5 57.70 64.92 -48.53
CA PHE A 5 57.73 63.49 -48.03
C PHE A 5 57.71 63.09 -46.51
N PRO A 6 57.51 61.81 -46.08
CA PRO A 6 57.14 60.53 -46.76
C PRO A 6 56.08 59.64 -46.04
N GLN A 7 55.70 58.52 -46.69
CA GLN A 7 55.00 57.31 -46.17
C GLN A 7 55.84 56.52 -45.15
N PHE A 8 55.21 55.77 -44.21
CA PHE A 8 55.47 54.33 -43.92
C PHE A 8 54.53 53.78 -42.79
N VAL A 9 53.71 52.79 -43.19
CA VAL A 9 53.25 51.54 -42.49
C VAL A 9 52.67 51.59 -41.07
N LEU A 10 51.42 51.13 -40.93
CA LEU A 10 50.97 50.37 -39.76
C LEU A 10 49.98 49.24 -40.15
N CYS A 11 50.21 48.09 -39.53
CA CYS A 11 49.68 46.74 -39.77
C CYS A 11 48.16 46.58 -39.96
N LEU A 12 47.77 45.83 -41.00
CA LEU A 12 46.49 45.12 -41.05
C LEU A 12 46.73 43.66 -40.61
N LEU A 13 46.32 43.33 -39.39
CA LEU A 13 46.08 41.94 -38.96
C LEU A 13 44.66 41.56 -39.39
N PRO A 14 44.44 40.48 -40.15
CA PRO A 14 43.10 39.98 -40.41
C PRO A 14 42.58 39.31 -39.13
N ILE A 15 41.52 39.88 -38.57
CA ILE A 15 40.71 39.25 -37.53
C ILE A 15 40.04 38.03 -38.18
N PHE A 16 40.56 36.84 -37.88
CA PHE A 16 39.86 35.58 -38.14
C PHE A 16 38.58 35.57 -37.30
N LEU A 17 37.45 35.95 -37.91
CA LEU A 17 36.13 35.58 -37.44
C LEU A 17 35.98 34.07 -37.64
N GLY A 18 36.46 33.31 -36.66
CA GLY A 18 36.08 31.90 -36.51
C GLY A 18 34.59 31.86 -36.23
N PHE A 19 33.79 31.51 -37.24
CA PHE A 19 32.50 30.90 -37.01
C PHE A 19 32.76 29.58 -36.26
N ALA A 20 32.70 29.63 -34.93
CA ALA A 20 32.54 28.42 -34.14
C ALA A 20 31.17 27.85 -34.53
N ALA A 21 31.18 26.79 -35.33
CA ALA A 21 30.02 25.94 -35.50
C ALA A 21 29.59 25.48 -34.11
N VAL A 22 28.39 25.87 -33.67
CA VAL A 22 27.79 25.35 -32.45
C VAL A 22 27.57 23.85 -32.69
N SER A 23 28.43 23.02 -32.09
CA SER A 23 28.26 21.57 -32.07
C SER A 23 26.86 21.23 -31.59
N ALA A 24 26.16 20.33 -32.27
CA ALA A 24 24.92 19.77 -31.76
C ALA A 24 25.17 19.17 -30.38
N VAL A 25 24.37 19.55 -29.38
CA VAL A 25 24.49 19.02 -28.01
C VAL A 25 24.26 17.52 -28.06
N THR A 26 25.20 16.74 -27.53
CA THR A 26 25.13 15.28 -27.53
C THR A 26 24.13 14.78 -26.48
N GLU A 27 23.53 13.59 -26.68
CA GLU A 27 22.64 12.98 -25.67
C GLU A 27 23.34 12.78 -24.32
N LYS A 28 24.66 12.53 -24.34
CA LYS A 28 25.49 12.45 -23.14
C LYS A 28 25.52 13.76 -22.36
N GLU A 29 25.71 14.89 -23.04
CA GLU A 29 25.70 16.21 -22.41
C GLU A 29 24.32 16.51 -21.81
N ILE A 30 23.24 16.13 -22.50
CA ILE A 30 21.87 16.27 -21.98
C ILE A 30 21.66 15.48 -20.68
N LEU A 31 22.11 14.22 -20.64
CA LEU A 31 22.01 13.38 -19.43
C LEU A 31 22.85 13.95 -18.28
N LEU A 32 24.03 14.49 -18.56
CA LEU A 32 24.87 15.13 -17.55
C LEU A 32 24.27 16.45 -17.05
N GLN A 33 23.59 17.21 -17.91
CA GLN A 33 22.80 18.38 -17.49
C GLN A 33 21.62 17.97 -16.60
N PHE A 34 20.94 16.85 -16.90
CA PHE A 34 19.92 16.31 -16.01
C PHE A 34 20.51 15.94 -14.64
N LYS A 35 21.65 15.25 -14.62
CA LYS A 35 22.38 14.92 -13.38
C LYS A 35 22.73 16.16 -12.58
N ALA A 36 23.24 17.20 -13.22
CA ALA A 36 23.64 18.45 -12.58
C ALA A 36 22.48 19.19 -11.91
N ASN A 37 21.24 18.95 -12.36
CA ASN A 37 20.03 19.59 -11.83
C ASN A 37 19.46 18.86 -10.60
N ILE A 38 20.03 17.72 -10.22
CA ILE A 38 19.60 16.95 -9.05
C ILE A 38 20.35 17.45 -7.84
N SER A 39 19.58 17.91 -6.84
CA SER A 39 20.11 18.51 -5.62
C SER A 39 20.30 17.51 -4.50
N ILE A 40 19.58 16.38 -4.53
CA ILE A 40 19.63 15.36 -3.48
C ILE A 40 19.76 13.98 -4.15
N ASP A 41 20.84 13.27 -3.86
CA ASP A 41 21.03 11.86 -4.26
C ASP A 41 21.61 11.08 -3.08
N PRO A 42 20.78 10.68 -2.11
CA PRO A 42 21.26 10.16 -0.82
C PRO A 42 21.92 8.78 -0.97
N TYR A 43 21.62 8.05 -2.06
CA TYR A 43 22.17 6.73 -2.35
C TYR A 43 23.22 6.75 -3.46
N ASN A 44 23.62 7.95 -3.94
CA ASN A 44 24.58 8.12 -5.03
C ASN A 44 24.18 7.33 -6.30
N SER A 45 22.88 7.23 -6.54
CA SER A 45 22.24 6.41 -7.57
C SER A 45 22.68 6.79 -8.98
N MET A 46 23.09 8.05 -9.17
CA MET A 46 23.58 8.57 -10.44
C MET A 46 25.10 8.67 -10.53
N SER A 47 25.84 8.06 -9.61
CA SER A 47 27.32 8.03 -9.65
C SER A 47 27.89 7.58 -11.00
N SER A 48 27.23 6.62 -11.66
CA SER A 48 27.64 6.08 -12.96
C SER A 48 27.52 7.07 -14.13
N TRP A 49 26.79 8.17 -13.96
CA TRP A 49 26.58 9.18 -14.99
C TRP A 49 27.78 10.15 -15.03
N ASP A 50 28.85 9.80 -15.74
CA ASP A 50 30.10 10.57 -15.76
C ASP A 50 30.64 10.81 -17.18
N LEU A 51 31.52 11.80 -17.33
CA LEU A 51 32.14 12.15 -18.62
C LEU A 51 33.01 11.04 -19.21
N SER A 52 33.47 10.07 -18.42
CA SER A 52 34.35 8.99 -18.88
C SER A 52 33.61 7.80 -19.48
N ARG A 53 32.33 7.61 -19.13
CA ARG A 53 31.53 6.45 -19.57
C ARG A 53 30.62 6.77 -20.74
N ASP A 54 30.32 5.73 -21.52
CA ASP A 54 29.27 5.76 -22.53
C ASP A 54 27.88 5.65 -21.86
N PRO A 55 26.92 6.53 -22.18
CA PRO A 55 25.59 6.47 -21.55
C PRO A 55 24.85 5.15 -21.76
N CYS A 56 24.96 4.53 -22.94
CA CYS A 56 24.22 3.33 -23.29
C CYS A 56 24.78 2.05 -22.68
N ARG A 57 26.06 2.07 -22.28
CA ARG A 57 26.75 0.91 -21.69
C ARG A 57 27.09 1.09 -20.22
N GLY A 58 27.10 2.33 -19.73
CA GLY A 58 27.69 2.66 -18.43
C GLY A 58 26.77 3.42 -17.48
N TYR A 59 25.67 4.03 -17.93
CA TYR A 59 24.77 4.78 -17.05
C TYR A 59 23.66 3.89 -16.53
N ILE A 60 23.58 3.75 -15.20
CA ILE A 60 22.50 3.01 -14.55
C ILE A 60 21.15 3.67 -14.88
N GLY A 61 20.20 2.85 -15.30
CA GLY A 61 18.84 3.29 -15.63
C GLY A 61 18.66 3.89 -17.01
N VAL A 62 19.71 3.99 -17.84
CA VAL A 62 19.63 4.47 -19.24
C VAL A 62 19.67 3.28 -20.20
N PHE A 63 18.77 3.27 -21.17
CA PHE A 63 18.67 2.23 -22.17
C PHE A 63 18.58 2.85 -23.57
N CYS A 64 19.34 2.30 -24.51
CA CYS A 64 19.45 2.79 -25.88
C CYS A 64 18.94 1.78 -26.91
N ASN A 65 18.62 2.26 -28.12
CA ASN A 65 18.33 1.40 -29.26
C ASN A 65 19.61 0.88 -29.95
N SER A 66 19.44 0.11 -31.02
CA SER A 66 20.53 -0.40 -31.86
C SER A 66 21.41 0.68 -32.46
N ASP A 67 20.87 1.88 -32.66
CA ASP A 67 21.57 3.02 -33.26
C ASP A 67 22.35 3.83 -32.22
N GLY A 68 22.30 3.44 -30.94
CA GLY A 68 22.99 4.11 -29.84
C GLY A 68 22.27 5.33 -29.27
N ASN A 69 21.00 5.56 -29.65
CA ASN A 69 20.20 6.67 -29.12
C ASN A 69 19.44 6.24 -27.86
N VAL A 70 19.36 7.13 -26.87
CA VAL A 70 18.65 6.91 -25.61
C VAL A 70 17.14 6.82 -25.86
N VAL A 71 16.55 5.66 -25.54
CA VAL A 71 15.11 5.40 -25.73
C VAL A 71 14.35 5.21 -24.43
N LYS A 72 15.02 4.94 -23.32
CA LYS A 72 14.35 4.70 -22.04
C LYS A 72 15.22 5.11 -20.86
N ILE A 73 14.59 5.79 -19.90
CA ILE A 73 15.19 6.19 -18.62
C ILE A 73 14.33 5.65 -17.48
N VAL A 74 14.96 4.95 -16.54
CA VAL A 74 14.34 4.32 -15.37
C VAL A 74 15.15 4.63 -14.13
N LEU A 75 14.69 5.59 -13.33
CA LEU A 75 15.31 5.96 -12.06
C LEU A 75 14.20 6.06 -11.02
N TRP A 76 13.89 4.94 -10.35
CA TRP A 76 12.76 4.84 -9.44
C TRP A 76 13.22 4.64 -7.99
N ASN A 77 12.45 5.07 -6.98
CA ASN A 77 12.72 4.73 -5.56
C ASN A 77 14.10 5.09 -5.00
N THR A 78 14.82 5.96 -5.69
CA THR A 78 16.18 6.35 -5.36
C THR A 78 16.22 7.57 -4.46
N SER A 79 15.06 8.07 -4.01
CA SER A 79 14.93 9.31 -3.24
C SER A 79 15.65 10.51 -3.87
N LEU A 80 15.77 10.52 -5.21
CA LEU A 80 16.38 11.62 -5.94
C LEU A 80 15.53 12.88 -5.77
N GLY A 81 16.16 13.99 -5.41
CA GLY A 81 15.50 15.27 -5.19
C GLY A 81 16.11 16.37 -6.04
N GLY A 82 15.34 17.42 -6.26
CA GLY A 82 15.69 18.51 -7.17
C GLY A 82 14.59 18.75 -8.19
N ALA A 83 14.87 19.62 -9.16
CA ALA A 83 13.91 19.93 -10.22
C ALA A 83 14.12 19.02 -11.44
N LEU A 84 13.04 18.72 -12.15
CA LEU A 84 13.14 18.04 -13.44
C LEU A 84 13.84 18.96 -14.45
N SER A 85 14.96 18.49 -15.01
CA SER A 85 15.71 19.29 -15.98
C SER A 85 14.97 19.39 -17.32
N PRO A 86 14.77 20.60 -17.87
CA PRO A 86 14.25 20.77 -19.22
C PRO A 86 15.14 20.15 -20.30
N ALA A 87 16.43 19.93 -20.01
CA ALA A 87 17.40 19.39 -20.96
C ALA A 87 16.97 18.04 -21.56
N LEU A 88 16.22 17.20 -20.82
CA LEU A 88 15.74 15.91 -21.32
C LEU A 88 14.86 16.03 -22.59
N SER A 89 14.29 17.22 -22.86
CA SER A 89 13.60 17.52 -24.13
C SER A 89 14.47 17.36 -25.39
N GLY A 90 15.79 17.38 -25.24
CA GLY A 90 16.75 17.15 -26.31
C GLY A 90 16.86 15.68 -26.73
N LEU A 91 16.42 14.72 -25.90
CA LEU A 91 16.47 13.28 -26.21
C LEU A 91 15.34 12.89 -27.15
N LYS A 92 15.49 13.16 -28.45
CA LYS A 92 14.43 12.99 -29.46
C LYS A 92 13.96 11.54 -29.67
N SER A 93 14.78 10.56 -29.27
CA SER A 93 14.46 9.14 -29.36
C SER A 93 13.80 8.57 -28.09
N LEU A 94 13.64 9.37 -27.03
CA LEU A 94 13.15 8.91 -25.73
C LEU A 94 11.68 8.48 -25.78
N ARG A 95 11.42 7.21 -25.49
CA ARG A 95 10.08 6.58 -25.51
C ARG A 95 9.46 6.38 -24.14
N ILE A 96 10.30 6.09 -23.14
CA ILE A 96 9.87 5.76 -21.78
C ILE A 96 10.68 6.55 -20.76
N LEU A 97 9.99 7.30 -19.90
CA LEU A 97 10.60 7.99 -18.76
C LEU A 97 9.87 7.58 -17.47
N THR A 98 10.57 6.91 -16.56
CA THR A 98 10.02 6.64 -15.22
C THR A 98 10.94 7.14 -14.13
N LEU A 99 10.41 8.08 -13.37
CA LEU A 99 11.07 8.74 -12.23
C LEU A 99 10.26 8.59 -10.94
N PHE A 100 9.36 7.61 -10.91
CA PHE A 100 8.39 7.49 -9.84
C PHE A 100 9.04 7.19 -8.48
N GLY A 101 8.37 7.49 -7.37
CA GLY A 101 8.84 7.21 -6.01
C GLY A 101 10.13 7.95 -5.63
N ASN A 102 10.31 9.17 -6.12
CA ASN A 102 11.46 10.01 -5.79
C ASN A 102 10.97 11.27 -5.04
N ARG A 103 11.81 12.30 -4.95
CA ARG A 103 11.54 13.58 -4.29
C ARG A 103 11.67 14.74 -5.27
N PHE A 104 11.41 14.51 -6.56
CA PHE A 104 11.47 15.56 -7.56
C PHE A 104 10.40 16.61 -7.27
N ALA A 105 10.79 17.88 -7.28
CA ALA A 105 9.94 19.02 -6.96
C ALA A 105 9.95 20.04 -8.10
N GLY A 106 9.04 21.03 -8.03
CA GLY A 106 8.88 22.03 -9.08
C GLY A 106 8.08 21.49 -10.27
N ASN A 107 8.10 22.23 -11.38
CA ASN A 107 7.18 22.00 -12.50
C ASN A 107 7.69 20.89 -13.44
N ILE A 108 6.74 20.21 -14.09
CA ILE A 108 7.06 19.35 -15.24
C ILE A 108 7.46 20.25 -16.42
N PRO A 109 8.67 20.10 -17.00
CA PRO A 109 9.12 20.96 -18.09
C PRO A 109 8.23 20.84 -19.34
N SER A 110 7.76 21.97 -19.87
CA SER A 110 6.94 22.03 -21.09
C SER A 110 7.69 21.55 -22.33
N GLY A 111 9.03 21.59 -22.35
CA GLY A 111 9.82 21.07 -23.46
C GLY A 111 9.71 19.55 -23.64
N TYR A 112 9.16 18.80 -22.68
CA TYR A 112 8.93 17.36 -22.86
C TYR A 112 7.91 17.08 -23.98
N ALA A 113 7.21 18.11 -24.48
CA ALA A 113 6.27 18.05 -25.62
C ALA A 113 6.98 17.70 -26.90
N ASP A 114 8.19 18.23 -27.01
CA ASP A 114 8.97 18.19 -28.21
C ASP A 114 9.62 16.81 -28.41
N ILE A 115 9.30 15.85 -27.52
CA ILE A 115 9.69 14.45 -27.59
C ILE A 115 8.53 13.65 -28.19
N GLY A 116 8.34 13.76 -29.50
CA GLY A 116 7.25 13.07 -30.20
C GLY A 116 7.27 11.53 -30.14
N THR A 117 8.35 10.94 -29.62
CA THR A 117 8.48 9.48 -29.42
C THR A 117 8.08 9.00 -28.03
N LEU A 118 7.88 9.93 -27.07
CA LEU A 118 7.56 9.63 -25.68
C LEU A 118 6.10 9.19 -25.54
N TRP A 119 5.87 7.91 -25.27
CA TRP A 119 4.53 7.37 -25.08
C TRP A 119 4.27 6.88 -23.66
N LYS A 120 5.32 6.58 -22.88
CA LYS A 120 5.19 6.17 -21.47
C LYS A 120 5.93 7.12 -20.56
N ILE A 121 5.18 7.80 -19.71
CA ILE A 121 5.73 8.59 -18.62
C ILE A 121 5.08 8.23 -17.29
N ASN A 122 5.92 7.95 -16.31
CA ASN A 122 5.50 7.73 -14.94
C ASN A 122 6.36 8.59 -13.98
N LEU A 123 5.72 9.62 -13.44
CA LEU A 123 6.29 10.55 -12.47
C LEU A 123 5.61 10.44 -11.10
N SER A 124 4.88 9.34 -10.84
CA SER A 124 4.08 9.22 -9.63
C SER A 124 4.89 9.19 -8.34
N SER A 125 4.28 9.56 -7.22
CA SER A 125 4.92 9.61 -5.90
C SER A 125 6.20 10.47 -5.91
N ASN A 126 6.02 11.75 -6.20
CA ASN A 126 7.05 12.79 -6.15
C ASN A 126 6.48 14.04 -5.45
N ALA A 127 7.20 15.15 -5.46
CA ALA A 127 6.76 16.44 -4.93
C ALA A 127 6.54 17.48 -6.06
N LEU A 128 6.19 17.02 -7.27
CA LEU A 128 6.03 17.89 -8.44
C LEU A 128 4.84 18.83 -8.25
N SER A 129 4.94 20.03 -8.80
CA SER A 129 3.95 21.09 -8.67
C SER A 129 3.65 21.76 -10.01
N GLY A 130 2.73 22.73 -10.00
CA GLY A 130 2.37 23.49 -11.21
C GLY A 130 1.46 22.71 -12.14
N SER A 131 1.21 23.27 -13.33
CA SER A 131 0.29 22.70 -14.31
C SER A 131 0.84 21.48 -15.02
N ILE A 132 -0.03 20.53 -15.34
CA ILE A 132 0.28 19.44 -16.26
C ILE A 132 0.45 20.05 -17.66
N PRO A 133 1.60 19.85 -18.33
CA PRO A 133 1.78 20.27 -19.71
C PRO A 133 0.77 19.60 -20.66
N GLU A 134 0.39 20.26 -21.75
CA GLU A 134 -0.70 19.82 -22.67
C GLU A 134 -0.51 18.43 -23.30
N PHE A 135 0.65 17.78 -23.18
CA PHE A 135 1.06 16.64 -24.01
C PHE A 135 1.51 15.41 -23.20
N ILE A 136 1.19 15.30 -21.91
CA ILE A 136 1.89 14.34 -21.04
C ILE A 136 0.99 13.50 -20.12
N GLY A 137 1.45 12.28 -19.82
CA GLY A 137 1.05 11.54 -18.62
C GLY A 137 0.32 10.22 -18.85
N ILE A 138 0.98 9.10 -18.52
CA ILE A 138 0.28 7.84 -18.22
C ILE A 138 0.01 7.80 -16.71
N ASP A 139 1.02 8.11 -15.87
CA ASP A 139 0.87 8.15 -14.42
C ASP A 139 1.57 9.36 -13.79
N LEU A 140 0.80 10.28 -13.24
CA LEU A 140 1.23 11.49 -12.53
C LEU A 140 0.70 11.52 -11.08
N SER A 141 0.24 10.38 -10.57
CA SER A 141 -0.41 10.29 -9.26
C SER A 141 0.52 10.62 -8.09
N PHE A 142 -0.04 11.02 -6.94
CA PHE A 142 0.70 11.33 -5.71
C PHE A 142 1.77 12.41 -5.93
N ASN A 143 1.33 13.59 -6.35
CA ASN A 143 2.14 14.80 -6.51
C ASN A 143 1.35 16.02 -5.97
N ASN A 144 1.86 17.22 -6.19
CA ASN A 144 1.22 18.49 -5.85
C ASN A 144 0.85 19.30 -7.11
N LEU A 145 0.51 18.61 -8.21
CA LEU A 145 0.16 19.24 -9.48
C LEU A 145 -1.15 20.01 -9.36
N SER A 146 -1.24 21.16 -10.01
CA SER A 146 -2.36 22.09 -9.94
C SER A 146 -2.78 22.58 -11.33
N GLY A 147 -3.77 23.47 -11.42
CA GLY A 147 -4.27 23.96 -12.70
C GLY A 147 -5.32 23.02 -13.33
N GLY A 148 -5.60 23.24 -14.62
CA GLY A 148 -6.58 22.46 -15.38
C GLY A 148 -6.03 21.12 -15.90
N PHE A 149 -6.94 20.23 -16.29
CA PHE A 149 -6.58 19.00 -16.98
C PHE A 149 -6.21 19.29 -18.45
N PRO A 150 -5.13 18.70 -19.00
CA PRO A 150 -4.68 18.98 -20.35
C PRO A 150 -5.69 18.52 -21.41
N SER A 151 -5.86 19.31 -22.46
CA SER A 151 -6.85 19.06 -23.51
C SER A 151 -6.42 18.03 -24.56
N ARG A 152 -5.11 17.87 -24.77
CA ARG A 152 -4.53 16.97 -25.77
C ARG A 152 -4.05 15.63 -25.20
N VAL A 153 -4.48 15.27 -24.00
CA VAL A 153 -4.09 13.98 -23.38
C VAL A 153 -4.51 12.78 -24.22
N CYS A 154 -5.64 12.86 -24.92
CA CYS A 154 -6.14 11.79 -25.78
C CYS A 154 -5.45 11.75 -27.15
N ASP A 155 -4.59 12.70 -27.49
CA ASP A 155 -3.79 12.68 -28.73
C ASP A 155 -2.64 11.66 -28.63
N ILE A 156 -2.34 11.16 -27.41
CA ILE A 156 -1.31 10.16 -27.16
C ILE A 156 -1.72 8.82 -27.82
N PRO A 157 -0.98 8.33 -28.84
CA PRO A 157 -1.35 7.10 -29.53
C PRO A 157 -1.30 5.90 -28.59
N GLY A 158 -2.42 5.17 -28.46
CA GLY A 158 -2.48 3.96 -27.64
C GLY A 158 -2.47 4.23 -26.12
N LEU A 159 -3.03 5.35 -25.66
CA LEU A 159 -3.20 5.62 -24.23
C LEU A 159 -4.17 4.59 -23.60
N LEU A 160 -3.61 3.67 -22.81
CA LEU A 160 -4.36 2.61 -22.10
C LEU A 160 -4.60 2.96 -20.62
N PHE A 161 -3.64 3.62 -19.98
CA PHE A 161 -3.67 3.92 -18.55
C PHE A 161 -3.51 5.43 -18.36
N LEU A 162 -4.38 6.01 -17.53
CA LEU A 162 -4.32 7.41 -17.15
C LEU A 162 -4.61 7.55 -15.67
N SER A 163 -3.62 7.99 -14.90
CA SER A 163 -3.79 8.31 -13.48
C SER A 163 -3.19 9.65 -13.11
N VAL A 164 -4.00 10.48 -12.46
CA VAL A 164 -3.57 11.73 -11.81
C VAL A 164 -4.00 11.78 -10.34
N ARG A 165 -4.25 10.61 -9.75
CA ARG A 165 -4.77 10.50 -8.39
C ARG A 165 -3.94 11.27 -7.37
N SER A 166 -4.56 11.86 -6.35
CA SER A 166 -3.86 12.56 -5.26
C SER A 166 -2.97 13.68 -5.78
N ASN A 167 -3.62 14.70 -6.32
CA ASN A 167 -3.04 15.98 -6.74
C ASN A 167 -4.00 17.12 -6.33
N VAL A 168 -3.76 18.33 -6.82
CA VAL A 168 -4.55 19.55 -6.55
C VAL A 168 -5.13 20.11 -7.86
N LEU A 169 -5.47 19.23 -8.81
CA LEU A 169 -5.98 19.60 -10.13
C LEU A 169 -7.42 20.11 -10.03
N THR A 170 -7.77 21.09 -10.86
CA THR A 170 -9.03 21.85 -10.81
C THR A 170 -9.68 21.89 -12.19
N GLY A 171 -10.89 22.45 -12.27
CA GLY A 171 -11.61 22.62 -13.54
C GLY A 171 -12.47 21.40 -13.91
N SER A 172 -12.94 21.39 -15.15
CA SER A 172 -13.69 20.27 -15.74
C SER A 172 -12.73 19.30 -16.42
N VAL A 173 -13.13 18.02 -16.49
CA VAL A 173 -12.33 16.97 -17.14
C VAL A 173 -13.08 16.27 -18.27
N GLN A 174 -14.42 16.32 -18.28
CA GLN A 174 -15.25 15.52 -19.19
C GLN A 174 -14.84 15.68 -20.66
N GLU A 175 -14.83 16.91 -21.16
CA GLU A 175 -14.50 17.20 -22.55
C GLU A 175 -13.06 16.76 -22.91
N GLN A 176 -12.13 16.92 -21.97
CA GLN A 176 -10.71 16.62 -22.16
C GLN A 176 -10.45 15.12 -22.33
N VAL A 177 -11.21 14.25 -21.63
CA VAL A 177 -11.02 12.78 -21.71
C VAL A 177 -12.01 12.09 -22.65
N SER A 178 -13.01 12.80 -23.17
CA SER A 178 -14.03 12.27 -24.08
C SER A 178 -13.45 11.56 -25.33
N GLY A 179 -12.30 12.04 -25.80
CA GLY A 179 -11.61 11.49 -26.99
C GLY A 179 -10.82 10.21 -26.73
N CYS A 180 -10.63 9.79 -25.48
CA CYS A 180 -9.71 8.74 -25.10
C CYS A 180 -10.31 7.33 -25.29
N ARG A 181 -10.43 6.88 -26.54
CA ARG A 181 -11.19 5.66 -26.90
C ARG A 181 -10.52 4.33 -26.52
N SER A 182 -9.22 4.32 -26.22
CA SER A 182 -8.45 3.10 -25.95
C SER A 182 -8.22 2.83 -24.46
N LEU A 183 -8.79 3.64 -23.56
CA LEU A 183 -8.52 3.54 -22.13
C LEU A 183 -8.98 2.20 -21.55
N GLU A 184 -8.08 1.61 -20.77
CA GLU A 184 -8.31 0.45 -19.90
C GLU A 184 -8.45 0.85 -18.43
N LEU A 185 -7.77 1.92 -17.99
CA LEU A 185 -7.80 2.43 -16.63
C LEU A 185 -7.83 3.95 -16.60
N LEU A 186 -8.81 4.50 -15.88
CA LEU A 186 -8.92 5.91 -15.56
C LEU A 186 -8.97 6.12 -14.05
N ASP A 187 -8.00 6.85 -13.50
CA ASP A 187 -7.97 7.25 -12.10
C ASP A 187 -7.74 8.76 -11.93
N LEU A 188 -8.85 9.46 -11.67
CA LEU A 188 -8.90 10.90 -11.40
C LEU A 188 -9.06 11.19 -9.90
N GLY A 189 -8.95 10.17 -9.05
CA GLY A 189 -9.35 10.25 -7.65
C GLY A 189 -8.56 11.27 -6.82
N THR A 190 -9.15 11.80 -5.75
CA THR A 190 -8.46 12.69 -4.79
C THR A 190 -7.84 13.92 -5.47
N ASN A 191 -8.70 14.76 -6.05
CA ASN A 191 -8.34 16.02 -6.71
C ASN A 191 -9.39 17.10 -6.36
N LEU A 192 -9.34 18.25 -7.05
CA LEU A 192 -10.31 19.34 -6.92
C LEU A 192 -11.10 19.56 -8.23
N PHE A 193 -11.29 18.51 -9.03
CA PHE A 193 -12.11 18.60 -10.25
C PHE A 193 -13.56 18.96 -9.90
N SER A 194 -14.25 19.60 -10.84
CA SER A 194 -15.61 20.11 -10.67
C SER A 194 -16.42 19.89 -11.94
N ARG A 195 -17.68 20.32 -11.96
CA ARG A 195 -18.63 20.10 -13.07
C ARG A 195 -18.96 18.61 -13.23
N LEU A 196 -19.18 18.18 -14.46
CA LEU A 196 -19.60 16.82 -14.79
C LEU A 196 -18.41 15.86 -14.83
N ALA A 197 -18.65 14.64 -14.38
CA ALA A 197 -17.71 13.54 -14.49
C ALA A 197 -17.84 12.82 -15.86
N PRO A 198 -16.76 12.21 -16.37
CA PRO A 198 -16.72 11.58 -17.69
C PRO A 198 -17.38 10.19 -17.73
N PHE A 199 -18.65 10.09 -17.32
CA PHE A 199 -19.39 8.82 -17.27
C PHE A 199 -19.59 8.17 -18.65
N GLU A 200 -19.51 8.94 -19.73
CA GLU A 200 -19.51 8.42 -21.11
C GLU A 200 -18.40 7.39 -21.37
N LEU A 201 -17.28 7.47 -20.63
CA LEU A 201 -16.18 6.51 -20.77
C LEU A 201 -16.51 5.13 -20.23
N LEU A 202 -17.55 4.99 -19.39
CA LEU A 202 -18.01 3.67 -18.91
C LEU A 202 -18.42 2.74 -20.07
N GLY A 203 -18.75 3.30 -21.23
CA GLY A 203 -19.09 2.55 -22.45
C GLY A 203 -17.90 2.07 -23.28
N LEU A 204 -16.66 2.40 -22.91
CA LEU A 204 -15.47 1.95 -23.63
C LEU A 204 -15.22 0.46 -23.41
N THR A 205 -15.12 -0.33 -24.48
CA THR A 205 -15.05 -1.81 -24.42
C THR A 205 -13.88 -2.37 -23.62
N ASN A 206 -12.78 -1.63 -23.51
CA ASN A 206 -11.57 -2.10 -22.84
C ASN A 206 -11.46 -1.60 -21.38
N LEU A 207 -12.37 -0.75 -20.93
CA LEU A 207 -12.26 -0.11 -19.62
C LEU A 207 -12.50 -1.14 -18.50
N THR A 208 -11.56 -1.24 -17.58
CA THR A 208 -11.58 -2.16 -16.44
C THR A 208 -11.72 -1.44 -15.10
N TYR A 209 -11.26 -0.21 -15.01
CA TYR A 209 -11.20 0.55 -13.78
C TYR A 209 -11.56 2.02 -14.06
N PHE A 210 -12.60 2.50 -13.39
CA PHE A 210 -13.08 3.87 -13.45
C PHE A 210 -13.14 4.45 -12.04
N ASN A 211 -12.25 5.40 -11.75
CA ASN A 211 -12.21 6.09 -10.47
C ASN A 211 -12.24 7.61 -10.66
N VAL A 212 -13.26 8.25 -10.10
CA VAL A 212 -13.43 9.72 -10.05
C VAL A 212 -13.65 10.22 -8.62
N SER A 213 -13.28 9.41 -7.63
CA SER A 213 -13.65 9.64 -6.23
C SER A 213 -12.93 10.82 -5.59
N SER A 214 -13.46 11.32 -4.47
CA SER A 214 -12.84 12.40 -3.69
C SER A 214 -12.51 13.64 -4.54
N ASN A 215 -13.53 14.16 -5.21
CA ASN A 215 -13.48 15.35 -6.05
C ASN A 215 -14.67 16.29 -5.74
N GLY A 216 -14.85 17.33 -6.54
CA GLY A 216 -15.99 18.24 -6.49
C GLY A 216 -16.98 18.02 -7.65
N PHE A 217 -17.03 16.85 -8.27
CA PHE A 217 -17.96 16.59 -9.37
C PHE A 217 -19.41 16.70 -8.91
N GLU A 218 -20.26 17.21 -9.79
CA GLU A 218 -21.69 17.46 -9.57
C GLU A 218 -22.50 16.93 -10.77
N GLY A 219 -23.83 16.93 -10.62
CA GLY A 219 -24.75 16.42 -11.63
C GLY A 219 -25.33 15.06 -11.24
N GLU A 220 -26.20 14.54 -12.11
CA GLU A 220 -26.75 13.19 -11.97
C GLU A 220 -25.84 12.16 -12.62
N ILE A 221 -25.87 10.92 -12.12
CA ILE A 221 -25.25 9.78 -12.81
C ILE A 221 -26.17 9.43 -13.99
N PRO A 222 -25.73 9.60 -15.24
CA PRO A 222 -26.59 9.43 -16.40
C PRO A 222 -26.94 7.96 -16.64
N ASP A 223 -28.02 7.72 -17.38
CA ASP A 223 -28.34 6.39 -17.87
C ASP A 223 -27.22 5.86 -18.78
N ILE A 224 -26.61 4.77 -18.35
CA ILE A 224 -25.53 4.06 -19.03
C ILE A 224 -26.13 3.31 -20.22
N GLN A 225 -25.97 3.85 -21.42
CA GLN A 225 -26.50 3.20 -22.63
C GLN A 225 -25.73 1.91 -22.95
N THR A 226 -24.41 1.99 -22.84
CA THR A 226 -23.46 0.90 -23.06
C THR A 226 -22.47 0.90 -21.91
N CYS A 227 -22.17 -0.27 -21.35
CA CYS A 227 -21.12 -0.42 -20.35
C CYS A 227 -20.08 -1.42 -20.85
N SER A 228 -18.82 -1.20 -20.48
CA SER A 228 -17.72 -2.13 -20.71
C SER A 228 -18.05 -3.51 -20.12
N ASP A 229 -17.82 -4.55 -20.92
CA ASP A 229 -17.92 -5.95 -20.51
C ASP A 229 -16.71 -6.41 -19.68
N ARG A 230 -15.76 -5.51 -19.41
CA ARG A 230 -14.57 -5.76 -18.58
C ARG A 230 -14.51 -4.87 -17.34
N LEU A 231 -15.48 -4.01 -17.11
CA LEU A 231 -15.47 -3.10 -15.97
C LEU A 231 -15.52 -3.89 -14.66
N VAL A 232 -14.50 -3.70 -13.82
CA VAL A 232 -14.36 -4.37 -12.52
C VAL A 232 -14.64 -3.40 -11.39
N VAL A 233 -14.14 -2.16 -11.50
CA VAL A 233 -14.23 -1.14 -10.47
C VAL A 233 -14.91 0.11 -11.01
N PHE A 234 -15.95 0.54 -10.31
CA PHE A 234 -16.60 1.82 -10.48
C PHE A 234 -16.62 2.54 -9.11
N ASP A 235 -15.73 3.51 -8.95
CA ASP A 235 -15.64 4.37 -7.76
C ASP A 235 -15.94 5.84 -8.13
N ALA A 236 -17.07 6.34 -7.65
CA ALA A 236 -17.49 7.74 -7.76
C ALA A 236 -17.77 8.35 -6.38
N SER A 237 -17.22 7.76 -5.32
CA SER A 237 -17.46 8.17 -3.94
C SER A 237 -16.91 9.57 -3.62
N LYS A 238 -17.37 10.18 -2.52
CA LYS A 238 -16.87 11.47 -2.00
C LYS A 238 -16.91 12.59 -3.04
N ASN A 239 -18.07 12.79 -3.66
CA ASN A 239 -18.35 13.84 -4.63
C ASN A 239 -19.64 14.60 -4.25
N ARG A 240 -20.25 15.32 -5.19
CA ARG A 240 -21.54 16.02 -5.02
C ARG A 240 -22.60 15.51 -5.99
N PHE A 241 -22.49 14.25 -6.44
CA PHE A 241 -23.49 13.65 -7.33
C PHE A 241 -24.85 13.59 -6.63
N TYR A 242 -25.91 13.90 -7.37
CA TYR A 242 -27.29 13.87 -6.89
C TYR A 242 -28.19 13.08 -7.85
N GLY A 243 -29.48 12.97 -7.54
CA GLY A 243 -30.40 12.16 -8.32
C GLY A 243 -30.31 10.68 -7.94
N LYS A 244 -30.99 9.83 -8.73
CA LYS A 244 -31.14 8.41 -8.43
C LYS A 244 -29.96 7.59 -8.96
N ILE A 245 -29.72 6.43 -8.34
CA ILE A 245 -28.82 5.42 -8.92
C ILE A 245 -29.51 4.84 -10.17
N PRO A 246 -28.94 4.99 -11.37
CA PRO A 246 -29.60 4.56 -12.59
C PRO A 246 -29.61 3.03 -12.73
N LEU A 247 -30.76 2.46 -13.10
CA LEU A 247 -30.93 1.00 -13.29
C LEU A 247 -29.97 0.44 -14.33
N SER A 248 -29.52 1.27 -15.27
CA SER A 248 -28.59 0.93 -16.33
C SER A 248 -27.20 0.48 -15.85
N ILE A 249 -26.82 0.73 -14.59
CA ILE A 249 -25.57 0.19 -14.01
C ILE A 249 -25.53 -1.34 -14.10
N THR A 250 -26.70 -1.99 -14.13
CA THR A 250 -26.83 -3.44 -14.33
C THR A 250 -26.31 -3.94 -15.66
N LYS A 251 -26.05 -3.07 -16.64
CA LYS A 251 -25.38 -3.46 -17.91
C LYS A 251 -23.89 -3.76 -17.72
N CYS A 252 -23.28 -3.32 -16.61
CA CYS A 252 -21.88 -3.57 -16.28
C CYS A 252 -21.70 -4.95 -15.62
N ASN A 253 -21.96 -6.03 -16.35
CA ASN A 253 -22.13 -7.39 -15.81
C ASN A 253 -20.90 -7.96 -15.06
N THR A 254 -19.70 -7.44 -15.32
CA THR A 254 -18.45 -7.89 -14.69
C THR A 254 -18.08 -7.10 -13.44
N LEU A 255 -18.91 -6.12 -13.05
CA LEU A 255 -18.61 -5.22 -11.96
C LEU A 255 -18.46 -5.99 -10.64
N LYS A 256 -17.35 -5.74 -9.95
CA LYS A 256 -17.04 -6.33 -8.63
C LYS A 256 -17.12 -5.31 -7.52
N VAL A 257 -16.74 -4.06 -7.81
CA VAL A 257 -16.72 -2.97 -6.83
C VAL A 257 -17.57 -1.83 -7.35
N LEU A 258 -18.62 -1.52 -6.60
CA LEU A 258 -19.44 -0.33 -6.80
C LEU A 258 -19.34 0.53 -5.54
N ASP A 259 -18.69 1.69 -5.66
CA ASP A 259 -18.57 2.66 -4.58
C ASP A 259 -19.14 4.02 -5.01
N LEU A 260 -20.28 4.37 -4.43
CA LEU A 260 -20.99 5.63 -4.65
C LEU A 260 -21.17 6.41 -3.33
N GLY A 261 -20.48 5.99 -2.26
CA GLY A 261 -20.64 6.57 -0.93
C GLY A 261 -20.26 8.04 -0.85
N PHE A 262 -20.71 8.74 0.19
CA PHE A 262 -20.40 10.16 0.44
C PHE A 262 -20.77 11.08 -0.73
N ASN A 263 -22.02 11.00 -1.17
CA ASN A 263 -22.59 11.85 -2.23
C ASN A 263 -23.91 12.47 -1.75
N ARG A 264 -24.76 12.93 -2.68
CA ARG A 264 -26.12 13.44 -2.44
C ARG A 264 -27.17 12.64 -3.21
N LEU A 265 -26.88 11.37 -3.50
CA LEU A 265 -27.77 10.47 -4.25
C LEU A 265 -29.06 10.24 -3.46
N ASN A 266 -30.19 10.14 -4.14
CA ASN A 266 -31.51 9.99 -3.55
C ASN A 266 -32.34 8.89 -4.23
N GLY A 267 -33.60 8.74 -3.81
CA GLY A 267 -34.44 7.63 -4.23
C GLY A 267 -34.01 6.31 -3.60
N SER A 268 -34.58 5.21 -4.09
CA SER A 268 -34.36 3.88 -3.50
C SER A 268 -33.13 3.17 -4.05
N VAL A 269 -32.54 2.29 -3.24
CA VAL A 269 -31.55 1.30 -3.70
C VAL A 269 -32.20 0.40 -4.76
N PRO A 270 -31.68 0.34 -6.00
CA PRO A 270 -32.29 -0.50 -7.03
C PRO A 270 -32.13 -1.99 -6.76
N ASN A 271 -33.23 -2.73 -6.68
CA ASN A 271 -33.21 -4.18 -6.49
C ASN A 271 -32.48 -4.92 -7.63
N LYS A 272 -32.56 -4.42 -8.87
CA LYS A 272 -31.87 -4.98 -10.04
C LYS A 272 -30.34 -4.98 -9.92
N LEU A 273 -29.74 -4.24 -8.97
CA LEU A 273 -28.31 -4.38 -8.68
C LEU A 273 -27.95 -5.83 -8.28
N ALA A 274 -28.92 -6.60 -7.76
CA ALA A 274 -28.76 -8.02 -7.48
C ALA A 274 -28.51 -8.89 -8.72
N ASP A 275 -28.82 -8.40 -9.93
CA ASP A 275 -28.54 -9.11 -11.18
C ASP A 275 -27.04 -9.19 -11.47
N LEU A 276 -26.24 -8.29 -10.88
CA LEU A 276 -24.78 -8.25 -10.98
C LEU A 276 -24.14 -9.29 -10.05
N LYS A 277 -24.19 -10.57 -10.45
CA LYS A 277 -23.69 -11.70 -9.64
C LYS A 277 -22.18 -11.67 -9.33
N SER A 278 -21.43 -10.85 -10.04
CA SER A 278 -19.98 -10.65 -9.83
C SER A 278 -19.64 -9.70 -8.68
N LEU A 279 -20.63 -8.99 -8.10
CA LEU A 279 -20.39 -7.98 -7.07
C LEU A 279 -19.80 -8.56 -5.79
N TRP A 280 -18.74 -7.92 -5.31
CA TRP A 280 -18.07 -8.20 -4.05
C TRP A 280 -18.26 -7.06 -3.05
N ILE A 281 -18.32 -5.82 -3.53
CA ILE A 281 -18.38 -4.62 -2.70
C ILE A 281 -19.47 -3.71 -3.24
N ILE A 282 -20.41 -3.37 -2.36
CA ILE A 282 -21.41 -2.32 -2.56
C ILE A 282 -21.26 -1.33 -1.42
N ARG A 283 -20.84 -0.09 -1.74
CA ARG A 283 -20.81 1.02 -0.78
C ARG A 283 -21.66 2.16 -1.27
N LEU A 284 -22.71 2.46 -0.52
CA LEU A 284 -23.64 3.54 -0.81
C LEU A 284 -23.75 4.53 0.36
N GLY A 285 -23.09 4.27 1.50
CA GLY A 285 -23.29 5.04 2.73
C GLY A 285 -22.99 6.55 2.62
N ASN A 286 -23.54 7.34 3.53
CA ASN A 286 -23.55 8.81 3.49
C ASN A 286 -24.14 9.37 2.18
N ASN A 287 -25.40 9.06 1.92
CA ASN A 287 -26.20 9.60 0.83
C ASN A 287 -27.60 9.97 1.35
N LEU A 288 -28.48 10.44 0.47
CA LEU A 288 -29.88 10.77 0.78
C LEU A 288 -30.86 9.67 0.31
N ILE A 289 -30.35 8.46 0.06
CA ILE A 289 -31.10 7.30 -0.43
C ILE A 289 -32.14 6.87 0.60
N ASP A 290 -33.36 6.59 0.15
CA ASP A 290 -34.50 6.20 0.98
C ASP A 290 -35.07 4.83 0.56
N GLY A 291 -36.27 4.49 1.05
CA GLY A 291 -36.91 3.21 0.77
C GLY A 291 -36.39 2.08 1.66
N THR A 292 -36.48 0.84 1.18
CA THR A 292 -36.13 -0.36 1.95
C THR A 292 -34.86 -1.02 1.40
N ILE A 293 -34.20 -1.83 2.23
CA ILE A 293 -33.13 -2.72 1.78
C ILE A 293 -33.74 -3.79 0.85
N PRO A 294 -33.26 -3.97 -0.39
CA PRO A 294 -33.78 -5.00 -1.30
C PRO A 294 -33.48 -6.41 -0.79
N GLU A 295 -34.50 -7.28 -0.72
CA GLU A 295 -34.33 -8.69 -0.34
C GLU A 295 -33.50 -9.46 -1.38
N GLU A 296 -33.54 -9.01 -2.64
CA GLU A 296 -32.83 -9.61 -3.76
C GLU A 296 -31.31 -9.57 -3.58
N PHE A 297 -30.77 -8.68 -2.72
CA PHE A 297 -29.34 -8.65 -2.40
C PHE A 297 -28.85 -9.96 -1.78
N GLY A 298 -29.74 -10.73 -1.13
CA GLY A 298 -29.45 -12.08 -0.67
C GLY A 298 -29.06 -13.07 -1.78
N SER A 299 -29.35 -12.75 -3.04
CA SER A 299 -29.01 -13.57 -4.20
C SER A 299 -27.63 -13.27 -4.80
N ILE A 300 -26.85 -12.34 -4.22
CA ILE A 300 -25.50 -12.00 -4.64
C ILE A 300 -24.51 -12.88 -3.88
N GLU A 301 -24.20 -14.05 -4.43
CA GLU A 301 -23.41 -15.09 -3.74
C GLU A 301 -22.07 -14.57 -3.21
N TYR A 302 -21.32 -13.83 -4.03
CA TYR A 302 -19.95 -13.41 -3.71
C TYR A 302 -19.83 -12.08 -2.97
N LEU A 303 -20.93 -11.51 -2.48
CA LEU A 303 -20.91 -10.23 -1.77
C LEU A 303 -20.09 -10.37 -0.48
N ARG A 304 -19.12 -9.47 -0.29
CA ARG A 304 -18.20 -9.41 0.85
C ARG A 304 -18.44 -8.18 1.71
N VAL A 305 -18.76 -7.06 1.10
CA VAL A 305 -19.01 -5.79 1.79
C VAL A 305 -20.33 -5.24 1.31
N LEU A 306 -21.23 -5.02 2.26
CA LEU A 306 -22.46 -4.27 2.06
C LEU A 306 -22.49 -3.13 3.06
N ASP A 307 -22.19 -1.93 2.57
CA ASP A 307 -22.20 -0.70 3.34
C ASP A 307 -23.34 0.20 2.84
N LEU A 308 -24.36 0.34 3.69
CA LEU A 308 -25.53 1.18 3.52
C LEU A 308 -25.71 2.16 4.70
N HIS A 309 -24.62 2.55 5.36
CA HIS A 309 -24.71 3.37 6.57
C HIS A 309 -25.11 4.82 6.30
N ASN A 310 -25.72 5.48 7.29
CA ASN A 310 -26.10 6.88 7.23
C ASN A 310 -26.88 7.23 5.94
N LEU A 311 -27.96 6.47 5.72
CA LEU A 311 -28.96 6.67 4.67
C LEU A 311 -30.32 6.99 5.32
N ASN A 312 -31.37 7.16 4.52
CA ASN A 312 -32.75 7.33 4.98
C ASN A 312 -33.55 6.02 4.85
N LEU A 313 -32.91 4.86 5.02
CA LEU A 313 -33.57 3.57 4.83
C LEU A 313 -34.58 3.31 5.95
N VAL A 314 -35.73 2.74 5.56
CA VAL A 314 -36.84 2.35 6.42
C VAL A 314 -37.16 0.87 6.22
N GLY A 315 -38.11 0.34 6.99
CA GLY A 315 -38.51 -1.07 6.90
C GLY A 315 -37.67 -1.96 7.81
N THR A 316 -37.63 -3.25 7.52
CA THR A 316 -36.92 -4.27 8.31
C THR A 316 -35.63 -4.69 7.62
N ILE A 317 -34.71 -5.32 8.36
CA ILE A 317 -33.56 -6.02 7.77
C ILE A 317 -34.12 -7.31 7.10
N PRO A 318 -33.98 -7.50 5.77
CA PRO A 318 -34.50 -8.69 5.10
C PRO A 318 -33.78 -9.97 5.56
N GLU A 319 -34.52 -11.04 5.83
CA GLU A 319 -33.92 -12.32 6.23
C GLU A 319 -33.03 -12.90 5.11
N ASP A 320 -33.38 -12.64 3.85
CA ASP A 320 -32.64 -13.06 2.66
C ASP A 320 -31.18 -12.60 2.64
N ILE A 321 -30.85 -11.50 3.32
CA ILE A 321 -29.46 -11.01 3.42
C ILE A 321 -28.53 -12.06 4.03
N SER A 322 -29.07 -12.94 4.88
CA SER A 322 -28.35 -14.06 5.50
C SER A 322 -27.89 -15.13 4.48
N LYS A 323 -28.37 -15.08 3.24
CA LYS A 323 -27.92 -15.96 2.15
C LYS A 323 -26.57 -15.54 1.57
N CYS A 324 -26.11 -14.32 1.84
CA CYS A 324 -24.77 -13.83 1.48
C CYS A 324 -23.68 -14.45 2.37
N ARG A 325 -23.38 -15.75 2.19
CA ARG A 325 -22.48 -16.52 3.07
C ARG A 325 -21.04 -16.03 3.09
N PHE A 326 -20.62 -15.29 2.07
CA PHE A 326 -19.26 -14.73 1.94
C PHE A 326 -19.13 -13.30 2.47
N LEU A 327 -20.19 -12.75 3.08
CA LEU A 327 -20.18 -11.41 3.64
C LEU A 327 -19.21 -11.33 4.82
N LEU A 328 -18.33 -10.33 4.76
CA LEU A 328 -17.34 -9.98 5.79
C LEU A 328 -17.79 -8.74 6.57
N GLU A 329 -18.47 -7.82 5.91
CA GLU A 329 -18.92 -6.54 6.49
C GLU A 329 -20.36 -6.27 6.09
N LEU A 330 -21.19 -6.07 7.11
CA LEU A 330 -22.56 -5.58 7.01
C LEU A 330 -22.69 -4.33 7.87
N ASP A 331 -22.73 -3.17 7.23
CA ASP A 331 -22.96 -1.89 7.89
C ASP A 331 -24.29 -1.30 7.42
N LEU A 332 -25.26 -1.27 8.33
CA LEU A 332 -26.59 -0.70 8.14
C LEU A 332 -26.85 0.43 9.16
N SER A 333 -25.80 0.96 9.77
CA SER A 333 -25.91 1.92 10.86
C SER A 333 -26.49 3.27 10.43
N ASP A 334 -26.96 4.06 11.41
CA ASP A 334 -27.52 5.40 11.22
C ASP A 334 -28.63 5.46 10.15
N ASN A 335 -29.63 4.58 10.28
CA ASN A 335 -30.81 4.53 9.42
C ASN A 335 -32.10 4.60 10.26
N ALA A 336 -33.27 4.42 9.63
CA ALA A 336 -34.56 4.34 10.31
C ALA A 336 -35.15 2.91 10.27
N LEU A 337 -34.29 1.89 10.27
CA LEU A 337 -34.70 0.48 10.23
C LEU A 337 -35.42 0.10 11.53
N LYS A 338 -36.48 -0.70 11.41
CA LYS A 338 -37.35 -1.15 12.49
C LYS A 338 -37.51 -2.67 12.48
N GLY A 339 -38.17 -3.22 13.50
CA GLY A 339 -38.38 -4.66 13.64
C GLY A 339 -37.19 -5.34 14.31
N GLU A 340 -37.25 -6.67 14.37
CA GLU A 340 -36.26 -7.47 15.08
C GLU A 340 -35.01 -7.72 14.24
N ILE A 341 -33.88 -7.97 14.91
CA ILE A 341 -32.66 -8.46 14.25
C ILE A 341 -32.94 -9.88 13.76
N PRO A 342 -32.81 -10.19 12.45
CA PRO A 342 -33.12 -11.51 11.94
C PRO A 342 -32.29 -12.60 12.63
N HIS A 343 -32.97 -13.58 13.22
CA HIS A 343 -32.30 -14.70 13.87
C HIS A 343 -31.44 -15.50 12.88
N THR A 344 -31.73 -15.42 11.57
CA THR A 344 -31.06 -16.07 10.43
C THR A 344 -29.66 -15.53 10.12
N LEU A 345 -29.26 -14.37 10.67
CA LEU A 345 -27.92 -13.81 10.44
C LEU A 345 -26.78 -14.76 10.82
N TYR A 346 -27.03 -15.74 11.70
CA TYR A 346 -26.10 -16.82 12.08
C TYR A 346 -25.48 -17.57 10.89
N ASN A 347 -26.17 -17.59 9.75
CA ASN A 347 -25.74 -18.28 8.53
C ASN A 347 -24.52 -17.62 7.86
N MET A 348 -24.22 -16.36 8.17
CA MET A 348 -23.08 -15.61 7.62
C MET A 348 -21.80 -15.83 8.44
N SER A 349 -21.34 -17.09 8.50
CA SER A 349 -20.20 -17.50 9.35
C SER A 349 -18.86 -16.78 9.09
N LEU A 350 -18.72 -16.09 7.96
CA LEU A 350 -17.54 -15.32 7.58
C LEU A 350 -17.57 -13.85 8.05
N LEU A 351 -18.69 -13.38 8.61
CA LEU A 351 -18.89 -11.99 8.99
C LEU A 351 -17.90 -11.58 10.08
N GLU A 352 -17.21 -10.47 9.85
CA GLU A 352 -16.24 -9.85 10.76
C GLU A 352 -16.79 -8.55 11.36
N ILE A 353 -17.62 -7.81 10.62
CA ILE A 353 -18.21 -6.54 11.05
C ILE A 353 -19.72 -6.61 10.88
N LEU A 354 -20.45 -6.43 11.98
CA LEU A 354 -21.88 -6.19 12.00
C LEU A 354 -22.13 -4.88 12.74
N ASP A 355 -22.49 -3.85 11.98
CA ASP A 355 -22.86 -2.55 12.54
C ASP A 355 -24.31 -2.22 12.20
N LEU A 356 -25.14 -2.16 13.25
CA LEU A 356 -26.57 -1.84 13.18
C LEU A 356 -26.92 -0.63 14.06
N HIS A 357 -25.92 0.13 14.53
CA HIS A 357 -26.15 1.21 15.49
C HIS A 357 -27.02 2.33 14.92
N GLY A 358 -27.65 3.13 15.79
CA GLY A 358 -28.38 4.33 15.34
C GLY A 358 -29.62 4.03 14.50
N ASN A 359 -30.35 2.96 14.85
CA ASN A 359 -31.58 2.54 14.18
C ASN A 359 -32.78 2.52 15.16
N ARG A 360 -33.92 1.97 14.72
CA ARG A 360 -35.14 1.77 15.53
C ARG A 360 -35.45 0.28 15.72
N LEU A 361 -34.42 -0.57 15.75
CA LEU A 361 -34.56 -2.01 15.91
C LEU A 361 -35.11 -2.34 17.30
N ASN A 362 -35.96 -3.36 17.38
CA ASN A 362 -36.63 -3.78 18.62
C ASN A 362 -36.54 -5.30 18.81
N GLY A 363 -37.30 -5.84 19.76
CA GLY A 363 -37.21 -7.25 20.14
C GLY A 363 -35.95 -7.55 20.97
N SER A 364 -35.59 -8.82 21.10
CA SER A 364 -34.42 -9.27 21.84
C SER A 364 -33.20 -9.50 20.94
N ILE A 365 -32.00 -9.37 21.49
CA ILE A 365 -30.76 -9.77 20.80
C ILE A 365 -30.81 -11.30 20.56
N PRO A 366 -30.77 -11.80 19.31
CA PRO A 366 -30.84 -13.23 19.05
C PRO A 366 -29.61 -13.96 19.59
N SER A 367 -29.82 -15.00 20.38
CA SER A 367 -28.73 -15.85 20.90
C SER A 367 -27.94 -16.54 19.78
N SER A 368 -28.55 -16.72 18.60
CA SER A 368 -27.93 -17.29 17.40
C SER A 368 -26.77 -16.45 16.85
N LEU A 369 -26.69 -15.15 17.16
CA LEU A 369 -25.53 -14.30 16.81
C LEU A 369 -24.22 -14.81 17.38
N SER A 370 -24.27 -15.59 18.47
CA SER A 370 -23.09 -16.29 19.02
C SER A 370 -22.44 -17.29 18.06
N SER A 371 -23.12 -17.68 16.97
CA SER A 371 -22.58 -18.58 15.94
C SER A 371 -21.63 -17.87 14.98
N LEU A 372 -21.60 -16.53 14.97
CA LEU A 372 -20.75 -15.72 14.10
C LEU A 372 -19.31 -15.70 14.62
N SER A 373 -18.63 -16.84 14.61
CA SER A 373 -17.33 -17.04 15.27
C SER A 373 -16.19 -16.13 14.81
N ARG A 374 -16.32 -15.47 13.64
CA ARG A 374 -15.32 -14.57 13.07
C ARG A 374 -15.58 -13.08 13.36
N ILE A 375 -16.69 -12.77 14.01
CA ILE A 375 -17.07 -11.39 14.29
C ILE A 375 -16.04 -10.71 15.19
N LYS A 376 -15.67 -9.50 14.80
CA LYS A 376 -14.72 -8.60 15.44
C LYS A 376 -15.42 -7.34 15.92
N VAL A 377 -16.33 -6.79 15.11
CA VAL A 377 -17.09 -5.59 15.47
C VAL A 377 -18.56 -5.95 15.52
N LEU A 378 -19.17 -5.73 16.67
CA LEU A 378 -20.61 -5.86 16.90
C LEU A 378 -21.12 -4.59 17.59
N ASP A 379 -21.70 -3.69 16.81
CA ASP A 379 -22.37 -2.49 17.34
C ASP A 379 -23.88 -2.58 17.11
N LEU A 380 -24.62 -2.65 18.23
CA LEU A 380 -26.08 -2.63 18.26
C LEU A 380 -26.60 -1.43 19.07
N SER A 381 -25.74 -0.46 19.36
CA SER A 381 -26.06 0.67 20.22
C SER A 381 -27.08 1.62 19.59
N ASN A 382 -27.69 2.46 20.41
CA ASN A 382 -28.64 3.49 19.98
C ASN A 382 -29.81 2.90 19.15
N ASN A 383 -30.50 1.95 19.76
CA ASN A 383 -31.66 1.24 19.20
C ASN A 383 -32.77 1.12 20.27
N SER A 384 -33.82 0.33 20.01
CA SER A 384 -34.91 0.01 20.95
C SER A 384 -34.91 -1.47 21.34
N LEU A 385 -33.73 -2.11 21.37
CA LEU A 385 -33.58 -3.52 21.75
C LEU A 385 -33.93 -3.73 23.22
N SER A 386 -34.55 -4.86 23.54
CA SER A 386 -35.12 -5.16 24.85
C SER A 386 -34.80 -6.60 25.29
N GLY A 387 -35.14 -6.95 26.52
CA GLY A 387 -34.82 -8.26 27.09
C GLY A 387 -33.37 -8.37 27.56
N SER A 388 -32.95 -9.59 27.92
CA SER A 388 -31.63 -9.87 28.47
C SER A 388 -30.55 -10.00 27.41
N ILE A 389 -29.32 -9.62 27.77
CA ILE A 389 -28.12 -9.90 26.97
C ILE A 389 -27.88 -11.42 27.01
N PRO A 390 -27.85 -12.13 25.86
CA PRO A 390 -27.62 -13.56 25.84
C PRO A 390 -26.21 -13.92 26.33
N ASP A 391 -26.10 -14.82 27.32
CA ASP A 391 -24.81 -15.34 27.82
C ASP A 391 -23.95 -15.94 26.70
N SER A 392 -24.60 -16.47 25.64
CA SER A 392 -23.92 -17.06 24.49
C SER A 392 -23.05 -16.06 23.71
N LEU A 393 -23.29 -14.75 23.81
CA LEU A 393 -22.41 -13.75 23.19
C LEU A 393 -20.99 -13.78 23.75
N GLY A 394 -20.80 -14.27 24.99
CA GLY A 394 -19.49 -14.55 25.57
C GLY A 394 -18.67 -15.60 24.81
N ASN A 395 -19.30 -16.39 23.93
CA ASN A 395 -18.60 -17.37 23.08
C ASN A 395 -17.85 -16.73 21.90
N LEU A 396 -18.11 -15.45 21.60
CA LEU A 396 -17.49 -14.71 20.49
C LEU A 396 -16.07 -14.24 20.86
N LYS A 397 -15.12 -15.15 20.81
CA LYS A 397 -13.73 -14.93 21.30
C LYS A 397 -12.90 -13.94 20.46
N ASN A 398 -13.34 -13.60 19.25
CA ASN A 398 -12.61 -12.70 18.34
C ASN A 398 -13.15 -11.26 18.37
N LEU A 399 -14.15 -10.98 19.21
CA LEU A 399 -14.83 -9.69 19.25
C LEU A 399 -13.92 -8.62 19.86
N THR A 400 -13.63 -7.56 19.11
CA THR A 400 -12.77 -6.41 19.46
C THR A 400 -13.49 -5.17 19.88
N TYR A 401 -14.70 -5.04 19.35
CA TYR A 401 -15.54 -3.90 19.57
C TYR A 401 -16.95 -4.42 19.79
N PHE A 402 -17.50 -4.05 20.93
CA PHE A 402 -18.83 -4.46 21.35
C PHE A 402 -19.53 -3.28 22.00
N ASN A 403 -20.70 -2.96 21.49
CA ASN A 403 -21.47 -1.84 22.02
C ASN A 403 -22.97 -2.13 21.94
N LEU A 404 -23.61 -2.11 23.11
CA LEU A 404 -25.06 -2.29 23.31
C LEU A 404 -25.69 -1.07 24.00
N SER A 405 -24.95 0.02 24.14
CA SER A 405 -25.41 1.22 24.86
C SER A 405 -26.64 1.85 24.22
N TYR A 406 -27.37 2.68 24.97
CA TYR A 406 -28.58 3.36 24.49
C TYR A 406 -29.62 2.39 23.90
N ASN A 407 -30.07 1.44 24.70
CA ASN A 407 -31.14 0.51 24.37
C ASN A 407 -32.11 0.36 25.56
N GLN A 408 -33.04 -0.58 25.49
CA GLN A 408 -34.01 -0.93 26.53
C GLN A 408 -33.72 -2.32 27.14
N LEU A 409 -32.45 -2.74 27.14
CA LEU A 409 -32.04 -4.04 27.66
C LEU A 409 -32.26 -4.12 29.17
N SER A 410 -32.50 -5.33 29.66
CA SER A 410 -32.81 -5.61 31.06
C SER A 410 -32.12 -6.84 31.62
N GLY A 411 -32.02 -6.92 32.95
CA GLY A 411 -31.39 -8.05 33.65
C GLY A 411 -29.90 -7.85 33.92
N THR A 412 -29.24 -8.92 34.36
CA THR A 412 -27.83 -8.92 34.75
C THR A 412 -26.91 -8.93 33.53
N ILE A 413 -25.84 -8.14 33.53
CA ILE A 413 -24.81 -8.20 32.48
C ILE A 413 -23.99 -9.49 32.61
N PRO A 414 -23.94 -10.36 31.58
CA PRO A 414 -23.18 -11.61 31.63
C PRO A 414 -21.69 -11.37 31.88
N SER A 415 -21.10 -12.11 32.81
CA SER A 415 -19.67 -11.98 33.18
C SER A 415 -18.71 -12.06 32.00
N ALA A 416 -19.05 -12.87 30.99
CA ALA A 416 -18.25 -13.08 29.79
C ALA A 416 -18.15 -11.87 28.85
N VAL A 417 -18.96 -10.83 29.03
CA VAL A 417 -18.91 -9.60 28.20
C VAL A 417 -18.61 -8.33 29.01
N GLN A 418 -18.39 -8.45 30.33
CA GLN A 418 -18.16 -7.28 31.19
C GLN A 418 -16.84 -6.55 30.89
N HIS A 419 -15.86 -7.23 30.28
CA HIS A 419 -14.54 -6.67 29.97
C HIS A 419 -14.58 -5.53 28.94
N PHE A 420 -15.66 -5.42 28.14
CA PHE A 420 -15.87 -4.30 27.22
C PHE A 420 -16.16 -2.96 27.94
N GLY A 421 -16.36 -2.99 29.26
CA GLY A 421 -16.41 -1.79 30.10
C GLY A 421 -17.74 -1.04 30.07
N PHE A 422 -17.83 0.00 30.91
CA PHE A 422 -19.07 0.75 31.19
C PHE A 422 -19.76 1.28 29.92
N PHE A 423 -18.99 1.83 28.98
CA PHE A 423 -19.53 2.49 27.78
C PHE A 423 -20.18 1.52 26.79
N ALA A 424 -19.91 0.21 26.88
CA ALA A 424 -20.61 -0.77 26.05
C ALA A 424 -22.06 -1.00 26.50
N PHE A 425 -22.42 -0.63 27.74
CA PHE A 425 -23.73 -0.99 28.34
C PHE A 425 -24.53 0.19 28.86
N PHE A 426 -23.92 1.38 28.98
CA PHE A 426 -24.58 2.55 29.56
C PHE A 426 -25.84 2.97 28.81
N HIS A 427 -26.72 3.72 29.49
CA HIS A 427 -28.05 4.09 28.99
C HIS A 427 -28.96 2.90 28.61
N ASN A 428 -28.90 1.82 29.39
CA ASN A 428 -29.89 0.76 29.42
C ASN A 428 -30.56 0.73 30.82
N PRO A 429 -31.76 1.31 31.00
CA PRO A 429 -32.34 1.49 32.34
C PRO A 429 -32.64 0.18 33.09
N GLY A 430 -32.85 -0.92 32.38
CA GLY A 430 -33.16 -2.22 32.98
C GLY A 430 -31.94 -3.08 33.30
N LEU A 431 -30.74 -2.70 32.83
CA LEU A 431 -29.52 -3.47 33.08
C LEU A 431 -28.96 -3.21 34.47
N CYS A 432 -28.40 -4.26 35.07
CA CYS A 432 -27.79 -4.19 36.39
C CYS A 432 -26.53 -5.07 36.47
N GLY A 433 -25.68 -4.80 37.47
CA GLY A 433 -24.42 -5.51 37.68
C GLY A 433 -23.24 -4.89 36.94
N ALA A 434 -22.02 -5.28 37.32
CA ALA A 434 -20.80 -4.79 36.71
C ALA A 434 -20.82 -5.01 35.17
N PRO A 435 -20.29 -4.07 34.36
CA PRO A 435 -19.55 -2.87 34.74
C PRO A 435 -20.42 -1.64 35.07
N LEU A 436 -21.74 -1.78 35.19
CA LEU A 436 -22.62 -0.68 35.64
C LEU A 436 -22.70 -0.65 37.17
N ASP A 437 -22.81 0.54 37.76
CA ASP A 437 -22.99 0.72 39.21
C ASP A 437 -24.41 0.39 39.72
N ALA A 438 -25.30 -0.11 38.83
CA ALA A 438 -26.68 -0.43 39.15
C ALA A 438 -26.82 -1.78 39.89
N SER A 439 -27.48 -1.79 41.06
CA SER A 439 -27.65 -2.99 41.88
C SER A 439 -28.77 -3.92 41.35
N CYS A 440 -28.51 -5.23 41.27
CA CYS A 440 -29.49 -6.23 40.79
C CYS A 440 -30.54 -6.70 41.81
N SER A 441 -30.70 -6.01 42.94
CA SER A 441 -31.64 -6.40 44.00
C SER A 441 -33.05 -5.93 43.67
N GLY A 442 -33.87 -6.81 43.10
CA GLY A 442 -35.27 -6.52 42.81
C GLY A 442 -36.12 -6.38 44.07
N ASN A 443 -36.82 -5.26 44.19
CA ASN A 443 -38.21 -5.26 44.62
C ASN A 443 -38.93 -4.12 43.91
N GLY A 444 -40.08 -4.43 43.31
CA GLY A 444 -40.93 -3.43 42.68
C GLY A 444 -41.29 -2.34 43.67
N MET A 445 -40.91 -1.10 43.37
CA MET A 445 -41.57 0.07 43.93
C MET A 445 -42.30 0.77 42.79
N THR A 446 -43.62 0.77 42.92
CA THR A 446 -44.55 1.75 42.35
C THR A 446 -43.92 3.14 42.21
N PRO A 447 -44.25 3.92 41.16
CA PRO A 447 -43.73 5.27 41.00
C PRO A 447 -44.31 6.16 42.10
N THR A 448 -43.60 6.31 43.21
CA THR A 448 -43.86 7.41 44.13
C THR A 448 -43.37 8.67 43.44
N SER A 449 -44.31 9.40 42.84
CA SER A 449 -44.22 10.82 42.57
C SER A 449 -43.75 11.54 43.85
N ARG A 450 -42.43 11.67 44.01
CA ARG A 450 -41.85 12.78 44.74
C ARG A 450 -41.30 13.71 43.68
N ASN A 451 -42.14 14.64 43.24
CA ASN A 451 -41.67 15.84 42.59
C ASN A 451 -40.69 16.51 43.56
N PRO A 452 -39.37 16.54 43.28
CA PRO A 452 -38.53 17.45 44.01
C PRO A 452 -38.94 18.83 43.48
N LYS A 453 -39.58 19.64 44.31
CA LYS A 453 -39.66 21.07 44.01
C LYS A 453 -38.22 21.58 44.07
N PHE A 454 -37.59 21.69 42.92
CA PHE A 454 -36.29 22.33 42.81
C PHE A 454 -36.44 23.75 43.34
N SER A 455 -35.64 24.08 44.37
CA SER A 455 -35.43 25.47 44.76
C SER A 455 -35.09 26.28 43.51
N VAL A 456 -35.53 27.54 43.45
CA VAL A 456 -35.18 28.46 42.35
C VAL A 456 -33.66 28.48 42.11
N SER A 457 -32.85 28.31 43.16
CA SER A 457 -31.40 28.16 43.07
C SER A 457 -30.93 26.90 42.32
N ALA A 458 -31.63 25.77 42.45
CA ALA A 458 -31.32 24.53 41.76
C ALA A 458 -31.74 24.58 40.28
N ILE A 459 -32.87 25.24 39.97
CA ILE A 459 -33.30 25.47 38.57
C ILE A 459 -32.29 26.39 37.86
N VAL A 460 -31.86 27.46 38.52
CA VAL A 460 -30.83 28.36 37.98
C VAL A 460 -29.50 27.64 37.79
N ALA A 461 -29.10 26.76 38.71
CA ALA A 461 -27.89 25.96 38.56
C ALA A 461 -27.98 24.92 37.44
N ILE A 462 -29.13 24.27 37.25
CA ILE A 462 -29.36 23.30 36.17
C ILE A 462 -29.40 24.00 34.81
N VAL A 463 -30.05 25.17 34.71
CA VAL A 463 -30.08 25.97 33.48
C VAL A 463 -28.69 26.51 33.17
N ALA A 464 -27.95 27.00 34.16
CA ALA A 464 -26.57 27.43 33.98
C ALA A 464 -25.67 26.26 33.54
N ALA A 465 -25.80 25.09 34.16
CA ALA A 465 -25.07 23.89 33.76
C ALA A 465 -25.46 23.41 32.36
N ALA A 466 -26.74 23.46 31.98
CA ALA A 466 -27.20 23.10 30.64
C ALA A 466 -26.70 24.08 29.57
N VAL A 467 -26.63 25.38 29.87
CA VAL A 467 -26.05 26.40 28.98
C VAL A 467 -24.54 26.23 28.85
N ILE A 468 -23.85 25.86 29.93
CA ILE A 468 -22.42 25.55 29.90
C ILE A 468 -22.19 24.26 29.11
N VAL A 469 -22.97 23.21 29.31
CA VAL A 469 -22.85 21.94 28.60
C VAL A 469 -23.19 22.11 27.12
N THR A 470 -24.22 22.88 26.77
CA THR A 470 -24.54 23.19 25.36
C THR A 470 -23.47 24.07 24.74
N GLY A 471 -22.93 25.05 25.48
CA GLY A 471 -21.76 25.83 25.06
C GLY A 471 -20.52 24.96 24.82
N VAL A 472 -20.24 24.02 25.73
CA VAL A 472 -19.15 23.05 25.61
C VAL A 472 -19.39 22.08 24.46
N CYS A 473 -20.62 21.61 24.25
CA CYS A 473 -20.97 20.75 23.12
C CYS A 473 -20.86 21.49 21.79
N VAL A 474 -21.27 22.77 21.72
CA VAL A 474 -21.08 23.61 20.53
C VAL A 474 -19.60 23.88 20.30
N ILE A 475 -18.81 24.16 21.35
CA ILE A 475 -17.35 24.32 21.24
C ILE A 475 -16.69 23.01 20.82
N ILE A 476 -17.15 21.85 21.29
CA ILE A 476 -16.67 20.53 20.90
C ILE A 476 -17.06 20.24 19.46
N ILE A 477 -18.29 20.49 19.03
CA ILE A 477 -18.75 20.32 17.64
C ILE A 477 -18.00 21.28 16.71
N VAL A 478 -17.79 22.53 17.11
CA VAL A 478 -16.97 23.51 16.38
C VAL A 478 -15.50 23.07 16.38
N ASN A 479 -14.95 22.56 17.48
CA ASN A 479 -13.58 22.03 17.54
C ASN A 479 -13.42 20.71 16.78
N MET A 480 -14.45 19.89 16.66
CA MET A 480 -14.48 18.68 15.83
C MET A 480 -14.59 19.06 14.36
N LYS A 481 -15.37 20.10 14.02
CA LYS A 481 -15.48 20.66 12.67
C LYS A 481 -14.22 21.45 12.27
N VAL A 482 -13.53 22.07 13.23
CA VAL A 482 -12.23 22.73 13.08
C VAL A 482 -11.08 21.73 13.09
N ARG A 483 -11.13 20.62 13.85
CA ARG A 483 -10.18 19.48 13.74
C ARG A 483 -10.32 18.75 12.42
N ARG A 484 -11.56 18.47 11.96
CA ARG A 484 -11.84 18.00 10.59
C ARG A 484 -11.40 18.98 9.50
N ARG A 485 -11.27 20.29 9.82
CA ARG A 485 -10.66 21.29 8.92
C ARG A 485 -9.15 21.48 9.12
N ARG A 486 -8.58 21.08 10.27
CA ARG A 486 -7.14 21.19 10.60
C ARG A 486 -6.33 20.00 10.08
N GLU A 487 -6.96 18.89 9.71
CA GLU A 487 -6.35 17.89 8.82
C GLU A 487 -5.95 18.47 7.44
N ASN A 488 -6.36 19.72 7.11
CA ASN A 488 -6.03 20.40 5.85
C ASN A 488 -5.06 21.59 5.95
N LYS A 489 -4.21 21.72 7.00
CA LYS A 489 -3.11 22.72 6.98
C LYS A 489 -1.84 22.22 7.68
N THR A 490 -0.80 21.99 6.87
CA THR A 490 0.60 21.73 7.25
C THR A 490 1.27 22.95 7.90
N MET A 491 2.04 22.74 8.96
CA MET A 491 3.10 23.67 9.40
C MET A 491 4.30 22.87 9.91
N VAL A 492 5.44 23.16 9.29
CA VAL A 492 6.79 22.63 9.54
C VAL A 492 7.37 23.20 10.83
N VAL A 493 7.96 22.36 11.69
CA VAL A 493 9.12 22.69 12.52
C VAL A 493 10.04 21.46 12.62
N GLU A 494 11.30 21.71 12.30
CA GLU A 494 12.44 20.80 12.18
C GLU A 494 13.05 20.47 13.55
N SER A 495 13.32 19.19 13.85
CA SER A 495 14.65 18.66 14.24
C SER A 495 14.62 17.20 14.77
N THR A 496 15.49 16.37 14.16
CA THR A 496 16.15 15.14 14.67
C THR A 496 15.39 13.79 14.76
N SER A 497 15.37 13.10 13.62
CA SER A 497 15.52 11.64 13.37
C SER A 497 15.10 10.59 14.42
N LEU A 498 13.88 10.06 14.26
CA LEU A 498 13.58 8.65 13.93
C LEU A 498 12.34 8.71 13.03
N ALA A 499 12.41 8.18 11.81
CA ALA A 499 11.42 8.43 10.76
C ALA A 499 10.04 7.85 11.10
N LEU A 500 9.17 8.68 11.67
CA LEU A 500 7.71 8.53 11.74
C LEU A 500 7.09 9.95 11.78
N SER A 501 6.67 10.45 10.62
CA SER A 501 5.68 11.53 10.39
C SER A 501 5.57 11.70 8.87
N GLU A 502 4.44 11.59 8.17
CA GLU A 502 3.17 12.29 8.37
C GLU A 502 1.93 11.42 8.07
N SER A 503 1.87 10.23 8.64
CA SER A 503 0.59 9.57 8.90
C SER A 503 0.69 8.99 10.30
N ASN A 504 -0.35 9.12 11.14
CA ASN A 504 -0.38 8.49 12.46
C ASN A 504 -0.51 6.95 12.37
N LEU A 505 0.06 6.35 11.32
CA LEU A 505 0.02 4.93 10.99
C LEU A 505 1.39 4.32 11.29
N ILE A 506 1.50 3.59 12.40
CA ILE A 506 2.68 2.82 12.78
C ILE A 506 2.71 1.55 11.93
N ILE A 507 3.46 1.54 10.84
CA ILE A 507 3.74 0.32 10.07
C ILE A 507 5.04 -0.29 10.61
N GLY A 508 4.99 -1.51 11.15
CA GLY A 508 6.16 -2.16 11.75
C GLY A 508 6.07 -3.69 11.80
N LYS A 509 7.17 -4.37 12.15
CA LYS A 509 7.20 -5.82 12.42
C LYS A 509 7.46 -6.01 13.91
N LEU A 510 6.51 -6.63 14.61
CA LEU A 510 6.67 -6.97 16.02
C LEU A 510 7.25 -8.37 16.13
N VAL A 511 8.52 -8.45 16.53
CA VAL A 511 9.22 -9.72 16.69
C VAL A 511 9.04 -10.16 18.14
N LEU A 512 8.47 -11.34 18.35
CA LEU A 512 8.41 -11.99 19.67
C LEU A 512 9.86 -12.29 20.12
N PHE A 513 10.19 -12.33 21.41
CA PHE A 513 11.53 -12.70 21.93
C PHE A 513 11.58 -14.17 22.43
N SER A 514 12.77 -14.78 22.48
CA SER A 514 12.94 -16.20 22.84
C SER A 514 12.49 -16.56 24.27
N LYS A 515 12.17 -17.84 24.48
CA LYS A 515 11.68 -18.47 25.72
C LYS A 515 12.69 -18.55 26.87
N SER A 516 13.93 -18.09 26.70
CA SER A 516 14.96 -18.11 27.73
C SER A 516 15.30 -16.71 28.25
N LEU A 517 14.34 -16.06 28.89
CA LEU A 517 14.59 -14.86 29.70
C LEU A 517 14.53 -15.24 31.19
N PRO A 518 15.32 -14.58 32.06
CA PRO A 518 15.29 -14.85 33.49
C PRO A 518 13.86 -14.74 34.02
N SER A 519 13.47 -15.64 34.94
CA SER A 519 12.11 -15.84 35.48
C SER A 519 11.40 -14.60 36.04
N LYS A 520 12.05 -13.43 36.07
CA LYS A 520 11.46 -12.13 36.40
C LYS A 520 10.79 -11.44 35.19
N TYR A 521 10.95 -11.98 33.98
CA TYR A 521 10.42 -11.40 32.73
C TYR A 521 9.47 -12.34 31.96
N GLU A 522 8.93 -13.39 32.61
CA GLU A 522 7.89 -14.27 32.02
C GLU A 522 6.63 -13.49 31.58
N ASP A 523 6.43 -12.27 32.09
CA ASP A 523 5.31 -11.41 31.77
C ASP A 523 5.42 -10.70 30.42
N TRP A 524 6.49 -10.84 29.64
CA TRP A 524 6.55 -10.15 28.34
C TRP A 524 5.62 -10.80 27.30
N GLU A 525 5.41 -12.13 27.34
CA GLU A 525 4.45 -12.81 26.46
C GLU A 525 3.02 -12.43 26.85
N ALA A 526 2.74 -12.35 28.15
CA ALA A 526 1.46 -11.86 28.69
C ALA A 526 1.26 -10.36 28.41
N GLY A 527 2.31 -9.55 28.54
CA GLY A 527 2.33 -8.12 28.29
C GLY A 527 2.23 -7.77 26.82
N THR A 528 2.81 -8.58 25.92
CA THR A 528 2.65 -8.44 24.46
C THR A 528 1.31 -8.99 24.01
N LYS A 529 0.78 -10.05 24.64
CA LYS A 529 -0.62 -10.50 24.48
C LYS A 529 -1.65 -9.55 25.14
N ALA A 530 -1.21 -8.67 26.03
CA ALA A 530 -2.03 -7.62 26.63
C ALA A 530 -1.95 -6.31 25.84
N LEU A 531 -0.78 -5.98 25.26
CA LEU A 531 -0.60 -4.85 24.34
C LEU A 531 -1.27 -5.13 22.99
N LEU A 532 -1.08 -6.35 22.47
CA LEU A 532 -1.87 -6.92 21.38
C LEU A 532 -3.09 -7.59 22.00
N ASN A 533 -4.06 -6.78 22.41
CA ASN A 533 -5.36 -7.26 22.84
C ASN A 533 -5.82 -8.36 21.85
N LYS A 534 -6.16 -9.57 22.34
CA LYS A 534 -6.48 -10.77 21.50
C LYS A 534 -7.47 -10.48 20.36
N GLU A 535 -8.27 -9.47 20.60
CA GLU A 535 -9.18 -8.79 19.73
C GLU A 535 -8.55 -8.35 18.38
N CYS A 536 -7.44 -7.63 18.32
CA CYS A 536 -6.95 -7.04 17.06
C CYS A 536 -5.99 -7.92 16.24
N LEU A 537 -5.76 -9.18 16.63
CA LEU A 537 -5.02 -10.14 15.79
C LEU A 537 -5.96 -10.68 14.70
N ILE A 538 -5.91 -10.10 13.49
CA ILE A 538 -6.91 -10.35 12.43
C ILE A 538 -6.84 -11.79 11.89
N GLY A 539 -5.75 -12.52 12.14
CA GLY A 539 -5.62 -13.96 11.90
C GLY A 539 -4.30 -14.54 12.39
N GLY A 540 -4.26 -15.87 12.61
CA GLY A 540 -3.05 -16.63 12.93
C GLY A 540 -2.72 -17.67 11.85
N GLY A 541 -1.47 -17.66 11.39
CA GLY A 541 -1.01 -18.43 10.22
C GLY A 541 -0.97 -17.61 8.93
N SER A 542 -0.17 -18.06 7.98
CA SER A 542 -0.02 -17.42 6.66
C SER A 542 -1.34 -17.49 5.87
N ILE A 543 -1.81 -16.35 5.37
CA ILE A 543 -3.14 -16.21 4.79
C ILE A 543 -3.26 -16.96 3.47
N GLY A 544 -4.24 -17.88 3.37
CA GLY A 544 -4.78 -18.38 2.11
C GLY A 544 -4.46 -19.82 1.71
N THR A 545 -3.57 -20.51 2.41
CA THR A 545 -3.31 -21.96 2.29
C THR A 545 -2.70 -22.43 3.61
N GLY A 546 -2.86 -23.71 3.98
CA GLY A 546 -2.50 -24.24 5.31
C GLY A 546 -1.13 -23.82 5.86
N LYS A 547 -0.93 -23.97 7.19
CA LYS A 547 0.32 -23.64 7.91
C LYS A 547 1.55 -23.98 7.07
N PHE A 548 2.24 -22.98 6.51
CA PHE A 548 3.52 -23.21 5.86
C PHE A 548 4.53 -23.60 6.93
N GLN A 549 4.83 -24.89 7.02
CA GLN A 549 5.80 -25.43 7.95
C GLN A 549 6.99 -25.93 7.14
N HIS A 550 8.02 -25.11 7.09
CA HIS A 550 9.29 -25.48 6.51
C HIS A 550 10.40 -25.04 7.48
N PRO A 551 11.42 -25.87 7.73
CA PRO A 551 12.47 -25.56 8.69
C PRO A 551 13.21 -24.26 8.36
N ASN A 552 13.26 -23.85 7.10
CA ASN A 552 13.91 -22.60 6.66
C ASN A 552 12.94 -21.43 6.38
N LEU A 553 11.69 -21.48 6.86
CA LEU A 553 10.77 -20.34 6.84
C LEU A 553 10.53 -19.84 8.26
N VAL A 554 10.45 -18.52 8.42
CA VAL A 554 10.02 -17.91 9.69
C VAL A 554 8.55 -18.22 9.93
N ALA A 555 8.22 -18.80 11.08
CA ALA A 555 6.85 -19.05 11.47
C ALA A 555 6.10 -17.74 11.73
N PHE A 556 5.10 -17.50 10.90
CA PHE A 556 4.22 -16.36 11.05
C PHE A 556 3.09 -16.68 12.05
N GLN A 557 3.05 -15.93 13.15
CA GLN A 557 2.10 -16.19 14.24
C GLN A 557 0.80 -15.42 14.07
N GLY A 558 0.84 -14.24 13.44
CA GLY A 558 -0.35 -13.46 13.10
C GLY A 558 -0.04 -12.02 12.72
N TYR A 559 -1.05 -11.19 12.53
CA TYR A 559 -0.90 -9.76 12.23
C TYR A 559 -1.94 -8.95 12.99
N TYR A 560 -1.55 -7.74 13.36
CA TYR A 560 -2.40 -6.71 13.94
C TYR A 560 -2.62 -5.63 12.89
N TRP A 561 -3.85 -5.16 12.76
CA TRP A 561 -4.17 -4.15 11.76
C TRP A 561 -5.26 -3.20 12.28
N SER A 562 -4.94 -1.91 12.30
CA SER A 562 -5.84 -0.81 12.62
C SER A 562 -5.54 0.40 11.71
N SER A 563 -6.41 1.40 11.76
CA SER A 563 -6.25 2.69 11.08
C SER A 563 -5.03 3.51 11.54
N SER A 564 -4.41 3.12 12.66
CA SER A 564 -3.26 3.78 13.28
C SER A 564 -2.03 2.89 13.42
N MET A 565 -2.15 1.57 13.21
CA MET A 565 -1.05 0.64 13.43
C MET A 565 -1.23 -0.66 12.63
N GLN A 566 -0.20 -1.04 11.89
CA GLN A 566 -0.13 -2.24 11.09
C GLN A 566 1.11 -3.03 11.53
N LEU A 567 0.92 -4.19 12.15
CA LEU A 567 2.00 -5.03 12.64
C LEU A 567 1.91 -6.46 12.14
N MET A 568 3.06 -7.04 11.80
CA MET A 568 3.21 -8.50 11.69
C MET A 568 3.81 -9.09 12.96
N LEU A 569 3.30 -10.23 13.37
CA LEU A 569 3.80 -11.05 14.47
C LEU A 569 4.47 -12.32 13.93
N SER A 570 5.76 -12.46 14.21
CA SER A 570 6.54 -13.65 13.87
C SER A 570 7.28 -14.17 15.10
N GLU A 571 7.75 -15.41 15.03
CA GLU A 571 8.71 -15.94 16.02
C GLU A 571 9.99 -15.08 16.11
N PHE A 572 10.65 -15.13 17.28
CA PHE A 572 11.98 -14.56 17.46
C PHE A 572 13.01 -15.39 16.73
N ILE A 573 13.90 -14.73 16.01
CA ILE A 573 15.07 -15.36 15.45
C ILE A 573 16.30 -14.62 16.02
N PRO A 574 17.06 -15.26 16.94
CA PRO A 574 17.92 -14.55 17.88
C PRO A 574 19.17 -13.90 17.29
N ASN A 575 19.74 -14.46 16.21
CA ASN A 575 20.96 -13.91 15.62
C ASN A 575 20.69 -12.81 14.58
N GLY A 576 19.47 -12.26 14.54
CA GLY A 576 19.12 -11.14 13.67
C GLY A 576 19.08 -11.53 12.19
N ASN A 577 19.31 -10.55 11.30
CA ASN A 577 19.28 -10.77 9.85
C ASN A 577 20.68 -10.96 9.25
N LEU A 578 20.74 -11.62 8.10
CA LEU A 578 21.98 -11.91 7.39
C LEU A 578 22.74 -10.64 6.99
N TYR A 579 22.03 -9.59 6.58
CA TYR A 579 22.66 -8.32 6.17
C TYR A 579 23.50 -7.70 7.30
N ASP A 580 22.94 -7.58 8.51
CA ASP A 580 23.67 -7.02 9.64
C ASP A 580 24.83 -7.93 10.09
N ASN A 581 24.66 -9.26 10.03
CA ASN A 581 25.76 -10.20 10.34
C ASN A 581 26.94 -10.10 9.35
N LEU A 582 26.66 -9.79 8.08
CA LEU A 582 27.69 -9.57 7.06
C LEU A 582 28.28 -8.14 7.15
N HIS A 583 27.50 -7.13 7.55
CA HIS A 583 27.88 -5.72 7.33
C HIS A 583 27.93 -4.80 8.56
N ARG A 584 27.48 -5.20 9.76
CA ARG A 584 27.35 -4.32 10.94
C ARG A 584 27.74 -4.96 12.28
N LEU A 585 28.86 -4.46 12.83
CA LEU A 585 29.02 -4.00 14.22
C LEU A 585 29.85 -2.69 14.11
N ASP A 586 29.30 -1.58 14.59
CA ASP A 586 29.80 -0.19 14.59
C ASP A 586 29.63 0.72 13.33
N PHE A 587 29.55 2.03 13.61
CA PHE A 587 28.99 3.19 12.87
C PHE A 587 29.37 3.40 11.36
N PRO A 588 28.60 4.22 10.61
CA PRO A 588 28.58 4.22 9.15
C PRO A 588 29.75 5.02 8.56
N GLY A 589 30.58 4.34 7.78
CA GLY A 589 31.60 4.98 6.96
C GLY A 589 32.93 4.25 6.93
N ASN A 590 32.95 2.94 6.64
CA ASN A 590 34.00 2.21 5.93
C ASN A 590 33.70 0.69 5.93
N SER A 591 33.80 0.04 4.77
CA SER A 591 33.59 -1.40 4.57
C SER A 591 34.71 -2.29 5.13
N THR A 592 35.40 -1.84 6.18
CA THR A 592 36.46 -2.60 6.86
C THR A 592 36.05 -3.07 8.26
N GLY A 593 34.76 -2.97 8.61
CA GLY A 593 34.23 -3.49 9.86
C GLY A 593 34.39 -5.00 9.95
N VAL A 594 34.97 -5.47 11.06
CA VAL A 594 35.00 -6.89 11.41
C VAL A 594 33.54 -7.30 11.63
N GLY A 595 33.00 -8.09 10.71
CA GLY A 595 31.64 -8.62 10.83
C GLY A 595 31.69 -9.87 11.67
N ASN A 596 30.54 -10.54 11.79
CA ASN A 596 30.43 -11.64 12.72
C ASN A 596 31.45 -12.75 12.37
N SER A 597 32.47 -12.92 13.21
CA SER A 597 33.53 -13.93 13.04
C SER A 597 32.98 -15.35 13.12
N GLU A 598 31.74 -15.50 13.59
CA GLU A 598 31.02 -16.76 13.65
C GLU A 598 30.42 -17.20 12.30
N LEU A 599 30.38 -16.34 11.26
CA LEU A 599 29.94 -16.69 9.89
C LEU A 599 31.11 -17.22 9.03
N ASN A 600 31.61 -18.41 9.37
CA ASN A 600 32.54 -19.16 8.53
C ASN A 600 31.89 -19.67 7.23
N TRP A 601 32.70 -20.18 6.29
CA TRP A 601 32.20 -20.65 4.99
C TRP A 601 31.11 -21.72 5.12
N SER A 602 31.32 -22.70 6.00
CA SER A 602 30.36 -23.78 6.25
C SER A 602 28.96 -23.24 6.61
N ARG A 603 28.89 -22.25 7.50
CA ARG A 603 27.62 -21.60 7.88
C ARG A 603 27.03 -20.79 6.74
N ARG A 604 27.84 -20.04 5.99
CA ARG A 604 27.37 -19.28 4.81
C ARG A 604 26.80 -20.18 3.73
N PHE A 605 27.43 -21.32 3.49
CA PHE A 605 26.95 -22.32 2.55
C PHE A 605 25.62 -22.94 3.02
N LYS A 606 25.50 -23.29 4.31
CA LYS A 606 24.23 -23.76 4.90
C LYS A 606 23.12 -22.71 4.80
N ILE A 607 23.43 -21.42 4.97
CA ILE A 607 22.48 -20.31 4.80
C ILE A 607 22.00 -20.23 3.35
N ALA A 608 22.91 -20.33 2.37
CA ALA A 608 22.55 -20.36 0.95
C ALA A 608 21.62 -21.53 0.63
N LEU A 609 21.99 -22.74 1.08
CA LEU A 609 21.21 -23.95 0.83
C LEU A 609 19.83 -23.91 1.53
N GLY A 610 19.77 -23.47 2.79
CA GLY A 610 18.52 -23.33 3.54
C GLY A 610 17.58 -22.30 2.91
N THR A 611 18.11 -21.18 2.43
CA THR A 611 17.33 -20.17 1.71
C THR A 611 16.80 -20.72 0.38
N ALA A 612 17.62 -21.46 -0.38
CA ALA A 612 17.20 -22.08 -1.64
C ALA A 612 16.08 -23.11 -1.43
N ARG A 613 16.19 -23.96 -0.40
CA ARG A 613 15.16 -24.94 -0.02
C ARG A 613 13.84 -24.27 0.38
N ALA A 614 13.90 -23.17 1.13
CA ALA A 614 12.72 -22.39 1.47
C ALA A 614 11.98 -21.86 0.22
N LEU A 615 12.73 -21.38 -0.78
CA LEU A 615 12.18 -20.87 -2.03
C LEU A 615 11.59 -21.98 -2.91
N VAL A 616 12.26 -23.14 -3.02
CA VAL A 616 11.70 -24.31 -3.73
C VAL A 616 10.37 -24.74 -3.11
N TYR A 617 10.31 -24.80 -1.78
CA TYR A 617 9.06 -25.12 -1.08
C TYR A 617 7.93 -24.15 -1.42
N LEU A 618 8.22 -22.83 -1.45
CA LEU A 618 7.23 -21.81 -1.80
C LEU A 618 6.77 -21.88 -3.27
N ASP A 619 7.68 -22.16 -4.20
CA ASP A 619 7.43 -22.14 -5.64
C ASP A 619 6.84 -23.46 -6.18
N HIS A 620 7.30 -24.61 -5.70
CA HIS A 620 6.94 -25.92 -6.24
C HIS A 620 6.04 -26.76 -5.32
N ASP A 621 6.28 -26.73 -4.00
CA ASP A 621 5.56 -27.60 -3.05
C ASP A 621 4.23 -26.99 -2.58
N CYS A 622 4.13 -25.66 -2.57
CA CYS A 622 2.90 -24.96 -2.23
C CYS A 622 1.88 -24.98 -3.39
N LYS A 623 0.61 -25.31 -3.10
CA LYS A 623 -0.48 -25.31 -4.08
C LYS A 623 -1.60 -24.34 -3.66
N PRO A 624 -1.82 -23.21 -4.36
CA PRO A 624 -1.06 -22.73 -5.52
C PRO A 624 0.34 -22.17 -5.14
N PRO A 625 1.30 -22.16 -6.08
CA PRO A 625 2.63 -21.58 -5.90
C PRO A 625 2.61 -20.18 -5.27
N VAL A 626 3.60 -19.90 -4.43
CA VAL A 626 3.78 -18.62 -3.74
C VAL A 626 5.11 -18.02 -4.17
N LEU A 627 5.08 -17.02 -5.05
CA LEU A 627 6.25 -16.22 -5.36
C LEU A 627 6.53 -15.25 -4.22
N HIS A 628 7.79 -15.11 -3.82
CA HIS A 628 8.19 -14.27 -2.70
C HIS A 628 8.32 -12.80 -3.10
N LEU A 629 8.91 -12.49 -4.26
CA LEU A 629 9.00 -11.17 -4.91
C LEU A 629 9.71 -10.07 -4.11
N ASN A 630 10.32 -10.41 -2.97
CA ASN A 630 11.03 -9.48 -2.08
C ASN A 630 12.23 -10.16 -1.40
N ILE A 631 13.06 -10.83 -2.19
CA ILE A 631 14.28 -11.49 -1.71
C ILE A 631 15.37 -10.46 -1.45
N LYS A 632 15.90 -10.43 -0.23
CA LYS A 632 17.03 -9.59 0.20
C LYS A 632 17.64 -10.15 1.49
N SER A 633 18.90 -9.84 1.78
CA SER A 633 19.58 -10.41 2.96
C SER A 633 19.02 -9.92 4.29
N SER A 634 18.32 -8.78 4.32
CA SER A 634 17.60 -8.34 5.52
C SER A 634 16.32 -9.15 5.82
N ASN A 635 15.82 -9.92 4.85
CA ASN A 635 14.66 -10.80 5.03
C ASN A 635 15.07 -12.24 5.38
N ILE A 636 16.37 -12.56 5.39
CA ILE A 636 16.90 -13.86 5.83
C ILE A 636 17.36 -13.71 7.28
N LEU A 637 16.63 -14.31 8.21
CA LEU A 637 16.98 -14.31 9.62
C LEU A 637 17.81 -15.55 9.99
N LEU A 638 18.63 -15.45 11.03
CA LEU A 638 19.54 -16.51 11.47
C LEU A 638 19.16 -17.03 12.85
N ASP A 639 18.84 -18.31 12.95
CA ASP A 639 18.48 -18.92 14.24
C ASP A 639 19.71 -19.20 15.12
N GLU A 640 19.49 -19.82 16.28
CA GLU A 640 20.53 -20.15 17.28
C GLU A 640 21.72 -20.93 16.68
N ASN A 641 21.48 -21.71 15.62
CA ASN A 641 22.48 -22.52 14.93
C ASN A 641 23.04 -21.84 13.67
N TYR A 642 22.69 -20.58 13.41
CA TYR A 642 22.96 -19.84 12.17
C TYR A 642 22.31 -20.48 10.93
N GLU A 643 21.22 -21.20 11.09
CA GLU A 643 20.43 -21.67 9.94
C GLU A 643 19.53 -20.57 9.41
N ALA A 644 19.36 -20.55 8.09
CA ALA A 644 18.55 -19.54 7.42
C ALA A 644 17.06 -19.76 7.67
N LYS A 645 16.37 -18.67 8.04
CA LYS A 645 14.92 -18.57 8.17
C LYS A 645 14.44 -17.42 7.28
N LEU A 646 13.86 -17.74 6.13
CA LEU A 646 13.34 -16.76 5.19
C LEU A 646 12.01 -16.18 5.70
N SER A 647 11.91 -14.85 5.71
CA SER A 647 10.79 -14.10 6.25
C SER A 647 10.10 -13.22 5.19
N ASP A 648 8.92 -12.69 5.51
CA ASP A 648 8.15 -11.79 4.63
C ASP A 648 7.68 -12.43 3.30
N TYR A 649 7.58 -13.76 3.27
CA TYR A 649 6.98 -14.52 2.18
C TYR A 649 5.46 -14.39 2.17
N GLY A 650 4.83 -14.43 0.98
CA GLY A 650 3.37 -14.37 0.83
C GLY A 650 2.75 -12.97 0.91
N MET A 651 3.54 -11.90 1.12
CA MET A 651 3.03 -10.52 1.17
C MET A 651 2.34 -10.05 -0.11
N GLY A 652 2.71 -10.60 -1.28
CA GLY A 652 2.07 -10.28 -2.57
C GLY A 652 0.59 -10.70 -2.66
N LYS A 653 0.14 -11.68 -1.87
CA LYS A 653 -1.29 -12.06 -1.73
C LYS A 653 -2.02 -11.25 -0.66
N LEU A 654 -1.27 -10.66 0.27
CA LEU A 654 -1.75 -9.84 1.39
C LEU A 654 -2.11 -8.42 0.91
N LEU A 655 -1.24 -7.82 0.09
CA LEU A 655 -1.34 -6.43 -0.38
C LEU A 655 -2.66 -6.08 -1.09
N PRO A 656 -3.25 -6.95 -1.95
CA PRO A 656 -4.54 -6.66 -2.60
C PRO A 656 -5.75 -6.77 -1.65
N LEU A 657 -5.62 -7.49 -0.53
CA LEU A 657 -6.68 -7.66 0.47
C LEU A 657 -6.70 -6.54 1.53
N LEU A 658 -5.64 -5.74 1.60
CA LEU A 658 -5.37 -4.75 2.66
C LEU A 658 -5.60 -3.29 2.24
N ASP A 659 -6.46 -3.08 1.24
CA ASP A 659 -6.88 -1.79 0.65
C ASP A 659 -5.92 -1.21 -0.42
N ASN A 660 -6.36 -1.32 -1.68
CA ASN A 660 -6.14 -0.43 -2.83
C ASN A 660 -4.77 0.27 -3.05
N TYR A 661 -3.66 -0.43 -2.90
CA TYR A 661 -2.37 -0.04 -3.50
C TYR A 661 -1.76 -1.22 -4.27
N GLY A 662 -1.71 -1.10 -5.60
CA GLY A 662 -0.86 -1.98 -6.41
C GLY A 662 0.58 -1.84 -5.94
N LEU A 663 1.22 -2.96 -5.57
CA LEU A 663 2.68 -3.13 -5.38
C LEU A 663 3.43 -1.81 -5.12
N THR A 664 3.14 -1.12 -4.01
CA THR A 664 3.90 0.05 -3.59
C THR A 664 5.29 -0.42 -3.16
N LYS A 665 6.23 -0.32 -4.11
CA LYS A 665 7.58 0.24 -4.00
C LYS A 665 8.35 0.34 -2.68
N SER A 666 7.79 0.43 -1.50
CA SER A 666 8.54 0.56 -0.25
C SER A 666 9.18 -0.74 0.22
N HIS A 667 8.85 -1.88 -0.39
CA HIS A 667 9.27 -3.19 0.14
C HIS A 667 10.52 -3.80 -0.53
N ASN A 668 10.85 -3.44 -1.78
CA ASN A 668 11.92 -4.06 -2.56
C ASN A 668 13.23 -3.24 -2.50
N ALA A 669 14.32 -3.87 -2.03
CA ALA A 669 15.62 -3.21 -1.89
C ALA A 669 16.39 -3.12 -3.23
N VAL A 670 17.00 -1.97 -3.49
CA VAL A 670 17.82 -1.70 -4.69
C VAL A 670 18.99 -2.70 -4.76
N GLY A 671 19.14 -3.36 -5.91
CA GLY A 671 20.18 -4.38 -6.16
C GLY A 671 19.67 -5.82 -6.21
N TYR A 672 18.51 -6.13 -5.61
CA TYR A 672 17.94 -7.49 -5.58
C TYR A 672 16.82 -7.74 -6.61
N ILE A 673 16.38 -6.69 -7.30
CA ILE A 673 15.22 -6.72 -8.20
C ILE A 673 15.68 -7.16 -9.59
N ALA A 674 15.00 -8.16 -10.17
CA ALA A 674 15.26 -8.57 -11.54
C ALA A 674 14.94 -7.43 -12.53
N PRO A 675 15.79 -7.18 -13.55
CA PRO A 675 15.64 -6.05 -14.48
C PRO A 675 14.28 -5.98 -15.22
N GLU A 676 13.62 -7.13 -15.39
CA GLU A 676 12.37 -7.28 -16.13
C GLU A 676 11.10 -7.16 -15.28
N LEU A 677 11.19 -7.12 -13.94
CA LEU A 677 10.02 -7.06 -13.04
C LEU A 677 9.21 -5.76 -13.18
N GLY A 678 9.82 -4.67 -13.67
CA GLY A 678 9.11 -3.43 -14.01
C GLY A 678 8.71 -3.28 -15.48
N GLN A 679 8.82 -4.33 -16.28
CA GLN A 679 8.58 -4.28 -17.74
C GLN A 679 7.48 -5.23 -18.23
N SER A 680 7.20 -6.32 -17.50
CA SER A 680 6.25 -7.38 -17.90
C SER A 680 5.10 -7.52 -16.90
N LEU A 681 3.90 -7.83 -17.38
CA LEU A 681 2.71 -8.19 -16.58
C LEU A 681 2.65 -9.69 -16.21
N LYS A 682 3.59 -10.51 -16.70
CA LYS A 682 3.63 -11.96 -16.43
C LYS A 682 4.63 -12.27 -15.32
N LEU A 683 4.12 -12.54 -14.12
CA LEU A 683 4.92 -13.00 -12.97
C LEU A 683 5.46 -14.42 -13.24
N THR A 684 6.75 -14.65 -12.96
CA THR A 684 7.43 -15.95 -13.14
C THR A 684 8.31 -16.27 -11.94
N ASP A 685 8.63 -17.55 -11.74
CA ASP A 685 9.59 -18.07 -10.75
C ASP A 685 11.00 -17.47 -10.88
N LYS A 686 11.39 -17.05 -12.09
CA LYS A 686 12.72 -16.48 -12.41
C LYS A 686 13.03 -15.16 -11.70
N TYR A 687 12.03 -14.52 -11.09
CA TYR A 687 12.21 -13.31 -10.28
C TYR A 687 12.91 -13.60 -8.95
N ASP A 688 12.48 -14.64 -8.24
CA ASP A 688 13.06 -15.03 -6.96
C ASP A 688 14.47 -15.60 -7.16
N GLY A 689 14.71 -16.31 -8.27
CA GLY A 689 16.03 -16.79 -8.66
C GLY A 689 17.06 -15.68 -8.87
N TYR A 690 16.67 -14.52 -9.42
CA TYR A 690 17.57 -13.37 -9.56
C TYR A 690 17.98 -12.80 -8.20
N GLY A 691 17.00 -12.54 -7.33
CA GLY A 691 17.25 -12.02 -5.99
C GLY A 691 18.12 -12.96 -5.16
N PHE A 692 17.88 -14.27 -5.28
CA PHE A 692 18.72 -15.29 -4.65
C PHE A 692 20.16 -15.30 -5.19
N GLY A 693 20.35 -15.11 -6.49
CA GLY A 693 21.68 -14.99 -7.10
C GLY A 693 22.51 -13.84 -6.50
N VAL A 694 21.87 -12.72 -6.17
CA VAL A 694 22.52 -11.59 -5.50
C VAL A 694 22.94 -11.96 -4.07
N ILE A 695 22.15 -12.74 -3.35
CA ILE A 695 22.49 -13.26 -2.00
C ILE A 695 23.72 -14.17 -2.06
N LEU A 696 23.81 -15.06 -3.05
CA LEU A 696 24.98 -15.94 -3.22
C LEU A 696 26.27 -15.13 -3.38
N LEU A 697 26.22 -14.07 -4.19
CA LEU A 697 27.37 -13.18 -4.40
C LEU A 697 27.71 -12.38 -3.14
N GLU A 698 26.71 -11.91 -2.40
CA GLU A 698 26.90 -11.23 -1.12
C GLU A 698 27.53 -12.14 -0.06
N LEU A 699 27.15 -13.43 0.02
CA LEU A 699 27.73 -14.41 0.96
C LEU A 699 29.22 -14.68 0.68
N VAL A 700 29.59 -14.79 -0.60
CA VAL A 700 30.95 -15.13 -1.04
C VAL A 700 31.90 -13.93 -0.98
N THR A 701 31.40 -12.75 -1.36
CA THR A 701 32.23 -11.53 -1.45
C THR A 701 32.19 -10.69 -0.19
N ARG A 702 31.14 -10.84 0.63
CA ARG A 702 30.80 -9.94 1.74
C ARG A 702 30.70 -8.46 1.32
N ARG A 703 30.42 -8.22 0.05
CA ARG A 703 30.13 -6.88 -0.48
C ARG A 703 28.64 -6.66 -0.50
N LYS A 704 28.22 -5.45 -0.16
CA LYS A 704 26.81 -5.09 -0.31
C LYS A 704 26.44 -5.19 -1.80
N PRO A 705 25.19 -5.57 -2.14
CA PRO A 705 24.70 -5.64 -3.51
C PRO A 705 24.96 -4.37 -4.31
N VAL A 706 24.93 -3.23 -3.59
CA VAL A 706 25.22 -1.90 -4.08
C VAL A 706 26.14 -1.22 -3.06
N GLU A 707 27.40 -0.97 -3.44
CA GLU A 707 28.37 -0.24 -2.61
C GLU A 707 28.72 1.11 -3.25
N SER A 708 28.61 2.20 -2.48
CA SER A 708 29.18 3.50 -2.83
C SER A 708 30.57 3.61 -2.23
N SER A 709 31.61 3.49 -3.06
CA SER A 709 32.99 3.76 -2.61
C SER A 709 33.21 5.25 -2.31
N VAL A 710 34.24 5.58 -1.51
CA VAL A 710 34.68 6.96 -1.20
C VAL A 710 34.99 7.78 -2.47
N ALA A 711 35.20 7.10 -3.60
CA ALA A 711 35.45 7.69 -4.92
C ALA A 711 34.19 7.88 -5.80
N ASN A 712 32.98 7.86 -5.23
CA ASN A 712 31.73 8.10 -5.98
C ASN A 712 31.48 7.15 -7.17
N LYS A 713 31.79 5.86 -7.02
CA LYS A 713 31.41 4.79 -7.96
C LYS A 713 30.45 3.83 -7.26
N VAL A 714 29.20 3.73 -7.72
CA VAL A 714 28.30 2.64 -7.35
C VAL A 714 28.79 1.38 -8.05
N VAL A 715 29.12 0.40 -7.24
CA VAL A 715 29.55 -0.92 -7.69
C VAL A 715 28.40 -1.87 -7.41
N VAL A 716 27.73 -2.34 -8.47
CA VAL A 716 26.78 -3.45 -8.36
C VAL A 716 27.61 -4.72 -8.22
N SER A 717 27.42 -5.44 -7.13
CA SER A 717 28.28 -6.58 -6.77
C SER A 717 28.39 -7.61 -7.91
N CYS A 718 27.28 -7.89 -8.61
CA CYS A 718 27.25 -8.82 -9.74
C CYS A 718 28.13 -8.36 -10.93
N GLU A 719 28.10 -7.08 -11.28
CA GLU A 719 28.89 -6.52 -12.39
C GLU A 719 30.38 -6.45 -12.04
N TYR A 720 30.69 -6.15 -10.77
CA TYR A 720 32.05 -6.16 -10.27
C TYR A 720 32.68 -7.56 -10.32
N VAL A 721 31.93 -8.57 -9.86
CA VAL A 721 32.38 -9.96 -9.89
C VAL A 721 32.55 -10.43 -11.34
N ARG A 722 31.65 -10.07 -12.28
CA ARG A 722 31.85 -10.36 -13.71
C ARG A 722 33.14 -9.74 -14.25
N GLY A 723 33.39 -8.46 -13.96
CA GLY A 723 34.62 -7.78 -14.39
C GLY A 723 35.90 -8.41 -13.84
N LEU A 724 35.88 -8.94 -12.61
CA LEU A 724 37.03 -9.64 -12.01
C LEU A 724 37.27 -11.04 -12.59
N ILE A 725 36.21 -11.73 -13.01
CA ILE A 725 36.34 -13.01 -13.73
C ILE A 725 36.93 -12.76 -15.12
N GLU A 726 36.48 -11.72 -15.82
CA GLU A 726 37.00 -11.34 -17.14
C GLU A 726 38.47 -10.92 -17.09
N SER A 727 38.93 -10.34 -15.97
CA SER A 727 40.35 -9.99 -15.76
C SER A 727 41.20 -11.13 -15.20
N GLY A 728 40.64 -12.32 -14.94
CA GLY A 728 41.36 -13.49 -14.43
C GLY A 728 41.74 -13.41 -12.94
N THR A 729 41.15 -12.49 -12.18
CA THR A 729 41.44 -12.24 -10.75
C THR A 729 40.23 -12.53 -9.86
N ALA A 730 39.49 -13.60 -10.17
CA ALA A 730 38.23 -13.94 -9.50
C ALA A 730 38.40 -14.19 -7.99
N SER A 731 39.51 -14.82 -7.57
CA SER A 731 39.80 -15.10 -6.16
C SER A 731 39.98 -13.85 -5.29
N ASP A 732 40.28 -12.70 -5.90
CA ASP A 732 40.42 -11.43 -5.18
C ASP A 732 39.08 -10.86 -4.71
N CYS A 733 37.96 -11.32 -5.27
CA CYS A 733 36.63 -10.86 -4.87
C CYS A 733 36.15 -11.51 -3.57
N PHE A 734 36.77 -12.61 -3.14
CA PHE A 734 36.36 -13.35 -1.96
C PHE A 734 36.66 -12.60 -0.68
N ASP A 735 35.72 -12.72 0.26
CA ASP A 735 35.88 -12.21 1.61
C ASP A 735 37.19 -12.71 2.22
N ARG A 736 37.99 -11.78 2.75
CA ARG A 736 39.29 -12.06 3.35
C ARG A 736 39.20 -13.05 4.52
N SER A 737 38.06 -13.09 5.22
CA SER A 737 37.82 -14.05 6.31
C SER A 737 37.57 -15.49 5.83
N LEU A 738 37.35 -15.69 4.53
CA LEU A 738 37.19 -17.00 3.90
C LEU A 738 38.48 -17.49 3.22
N ARG A 739 39.53 -16.64 3.17
CA ARG A 739 40.84 -17.00 2.62
C ARG A 739 41.50 -18.04 3.54
N GLY A 740 41.46 -19.31 3.11
CA GLY A 740 41.93 -20.46 3.87
C GLY A 740 41.00 -21.68 3.85
N PHE A 741 39.78 -21.55 3.32
CA PHE A 741 38.82 -22.64 3.15
C PHE A 741 38.35 -22.76 1.70
N ALA A 742 38.37 -24.00 1.18
CA ALA A 742 37.72 -24.50 -0.05
C ALA A 742 37.42 -23.48 -1.17
N GLU A 743 38.47 -22.96 -1.80
CA GLU A 743 38.38 -21.98 -2.91
C GLU A 743 37.53 -22.49 -4.09
N ASP A 744 37.59 -23.79 -4.38
CA ASP A 744 36.79 -24.43 -5.42
C ASP A 744 35.29 -24.38 -5.14
N GLU A 745 34.87 -24.49 -3.87
CA GLU A 745 33.46 -24.37 -3.47
C GLU A 745 32.96 -22.92 -3.64
N LEU A 746 33.78 -21.95 -3.22
CA LEU A 746 33.49 -20.51 -3.36
C LEU A 746 33.32 -20.11 -4.83
N ILE A 747 34.19 -20.62 -5.71
CA ILE A 747 34.13 -20.36 -7.16
C ILE A 747 32.83 -20.93 -7.75
N GLN A 748 32.42 -22.14 -7.35
CA GLN A 748 31.19 -22.77 -7.85
C GLN A 748 29.93 -22.00 -7.42
N VAL A 749 29.85 -21.59 -6.14
CA VAL A 749 28.72 -20.78 -5.63
C VAL A 749 28.68 -19.41 -6.30
N MET A 750 29.84 -18.78 -6.51
CA MET A 750 29.93 -17.51 -7.23
C MET A 750 29.46 -17.63 -8.68
N LYS A 751 29.90 -18.67 -9.41
CA LYS A 751 29.43 -18.94 -10.79
C LYS A 751 27.92 -19.12 -10.84
N LEU A 752 27.35 -19.86 -9.89
CA LEU A 752 25.91 -20.03 -9.78
C LEU A 752 25.20 -18.68 -9.56
N GLY A 753 25.70 -17.85 -8.64
CA GLY A 753 25.19 -16.50 -8.40
C GLY A 753 25.19 -15.62 -9.67
N LEU A 754 26.21 -15.75 -10.52
CA LEU A 754 26.28 -15.03 -11.79
C LEU A 754 25.29 -15.52 -12.84
N ILE A 755 25.07 -16.82 -12.93
CA ILE A 755 24.06 -17.42 -13.82
C ILE A 755 22.66 -16.97 -13.39
N CYS A 756 22.38 -17.02 -12.09
CA CYS A 756 21.11 -16.56 -11.51
C CYS A 756 20.85 -15.07 -11.75
N THR A 757 21.89 -14.24 -11.79
CA THR A 757 21.79 -12.79 -12.04
C THR A 757 21.88 -12.41 -13.52
N SER A 758 21.70 -13.36 -14.44
CA SER A 758 21.69 -13.09 -15.88
C SER A 758 20.59 -12.09 -16.26
N GLU A 759 20.89 -11.17 -17.17
CA GLU A 759 19.90 -10.20 -17.67
C GLU A 759 18.78 -10.88 -18.48
N THR A 760 19.04 -12.06 -19.05
CA THR A 760 18.05 -12.82 -19.82
C THR A 760 17.35 -13.85 -18.91
N PRO A 761 16.03 -13.73 -18.65
CA PRO A 761 15.35 -14.62 -17.70
C PRO A 761 15.37 -16.10 -18.08
N SER A 762 15.34 -16.41 -19.39
CA SER A 762 15.39 -17.80 -19.89
C SER A 762 16.72 -18.50 -19.65
N ARG A 763 17.80 -17.75 -19.36
CA ARG A 763 19.12 -18.31 -19.03
C ARG A 763 19.29 -18.60 -17.53
N ARG A 764 18.34 -18.18 -16.70
CA ARG A 764 18.39 -18.41 -15.25
C ARG A 764 17.84 -19.80 -14.92
N PRO A 765 18.51 -20.60 -14.09
CA PRO A 765 17.98 -21.85 -13.58
C PRO A 765 16.72 -21.58 -12.73
N SER A 766 15.85 -22.58 -12.65
CA SER A 766 14.75 -22.65 -11.67
C SER A 766 15.31 -22.83 -10.26
N MET A 767 14.51 -22.54 -9.24
CA MET A 767 14.95 -22.76 -7.85
C MET A 767 15.26 -24.23 -7.57
N GLY A 768 14.55 -25.17 -8.20
CA GLY A 768 14.84 -26.61 -8.11
C GLY A 768 16.21 -26.98 -8.68
N GLU A 769 16.55 -26.46 -9.86
CA GLU A 769 17.88 -26.64 -10.46
C GLU A 769 18.98 -25.98 -9.62
N ILE A 770 18.71 -24.81 -9.02
CA ILE A 770 19.64 -24.12 -8.12
C ILE A 770 19.95 -24.98 -6.89
N VAL A 771 18.95 -25.59 -6.26
CA VAL A 771 19.16 -26.50 -5.11
C VAL A 771 19.98 -27.70 -5.53
N GLN A 772 19.68 -28.33 -6.67
CA GLN A 772 20.46 -29.47 -7.18
C GLN A 772 21.93 -29.10 -7.44
N ILE A 773 22.17 -27.92 -8.02
CA ILE A 773 23.54 -27.44 -8.25
C ILE A 773 24.25 -27.22 -6.91
N LEU A 774 23.61 -26.56 -5.94
CA LEU A 774 24.19 -26.35 -4.60
C LEU A 774 24.48 -27.69 -3.89
N GLU A 775 23.58 -28.66 -3.95
CA GLU A 775 23.78 -29.99 -3.34
C GLU A 775 24.86 -30.81 -4.03
N SER A 776 25.16 -30.53 -5.30
CA SER A 776 26.25 -31.19 -6.05
C SER A 776 27.65 -30.63 -5.76
N ILE A 777 27.75 -29.47 -5.08
CA ILE A 777 29.04 -28.90 -4.70
C ILE A 777 29.59 -29.72 -3.54
N PRO A 778 30.75 -30.40 -3.70
CA PRO A 778 31.31 -31.25 -2.65
C PRO A 778 31.80 -30.36 -1.50
N THR A 779 31.03 -30.30 -0.42
CA THR A 779 31.42 -29.59 0.80
C THR A 779 32.40 -30.43 1.60
N GLY A 780 33.50 -29.85 2.07
CA GLY A 780 34.47 -30.52 2.98
C GLY A 780 33.93 -30.97 4.35
N LEU A 781 32.60 -31.03 4.54
CA LEU A 781 31.91 -31.46 5.76
C LEU A 781 31.85 -32.99 5.93
N GLU A 782 32.30 -33.79 4.95
CA GLU A 782 32.38 -35.26 5.06
C GLU A 782 33.77 -35.81 5.43
N GLN A 783 34.74 -34.95 5.80
CA GLN A 783 36.08 -35.38 6.22
C GLN A 783 36.49 -34.93 7.64
N GLN A 784 35.54 -34.75 8.56
CA GLN A 784 35.83 -34.67 10.01
C GLN A 784 35.01 -35.66 10.82
#